data_AF-A0A821WX01-F1
#
_entry.id   AF-A0A821WX01-F1
#
_cell.length_a   1.000
_cell.length_b   1.000
_cell.length_c   1.000
_cell.angle_alpha   90.00
_cell.angle_beta   90.00
_cell.angle_gamma   90.00
#
_symmetry.space_group_name_H-M   'P 1'
#
loop_
_entity.id
_entity.type
_entity.pdbx_description
1 polymer ?
#
loop_
_entity_poly.entity_id
_entity_poly.type
_entity_poly.pdbx_seq_one_letter_code
_entity_poly.pdbx_strand_id
1 'polypeptide(L)'
;NEEQKIQNITFADISELRDRARLLEYSSNTQKSDKNQHDVDKLRHFIEFVSVVETTLETLTNLYRTGYPLVSQFLITERKFSCVNGNYDQLTQNNTTLANLLNSWEKKLLSLYEIYNDLTYFTGDQFQLIEDYIYKSLSVTDPGYHLLRFIDIDPKSIRKLDKTSEQPEDRLENLGNLLSKSREEVSCQKEILKNEKILLIETTNEGILRAILSLFQKTNTPPHIRHIFYCTTRTNWIQIRAFVYRCFYSKSFHQLIRPELLSQSIQDQFVRLLRSLIKEKPDQYFRIGIITATTMRNQQLINGLRSMRIVDILRDKDLLNRTDFEKLIQDMNKNCILVTSRISGLGKSTFIRKAIDTSNVKYVKFPIYGDFDIDTLAERLCSKYSQLETGAIHLDIGTTANSQELNEVLYCLLLFRNFRFGQVAVSIPTTTMIYIELDASPDATLNQLPLFQYITPSAVVEKVDWTTLNIEYGGIQAVANYLQTIENKTIITQNINSSNFKKLDAMTCSRLIQAIFLPNKDADYITWTQLSIFVAVFHRLFTGFSSNVYFGAESLPEPKLRMDLAQALIQSSNLFTSLSVENVRKQQRSVTSDEPMKFSDAIVQWDKIQPFTLAFTASNDPLFIYKKPTDVPQALVKYFKLYYNACGQNLVGLSTMFPDYNNLSHSDFFVKSASLSYKYFNKSICPKCFGQYDFKQVECNKCASKDLLIRPKSFGSKDIEIFQRDIATRLQDDYVLTSDNFIKMLLIYLRVQCGIPVLIMGETGCGKTSLIKFLCQKVLDQELEIFRIHAGVTADIIIKKMNAYI
;
A
#
# COMPACT_ATOMS: atom_id res chain seq x y z
N ASN A 1 -56.93 9.39 -5.15
CA ASN A 1 -55.70 9.98 -5.71
C ASN A 1 -54.52 9.35 -5.01
N GLU A 2 -54.19 8.11 -5.37
CA GLU A 2 -52.93 7.48 -4.98
C GLU A 2 -51.86 8.04 -5.91
N GLU A 3 -50.92 8.81 -5.35
CA GLU A 3 -49.68 9.13 -6.04
C GLU A 3 -48.98 7.82 -6.36
N GLN A 4 -48.96 7.42 -7.63
CA GLN A 4 -48.16 6.30 -8.10
C GLN A 4 -46.70 6.56 -7.69
N LYS A 5 -46.21 5.79 -6.71
CA LYS A 5 -44.80 5.79 -6.32
C LYS A 5 -43.97 5.52 -7.57
N ILE A 6 -43.20 6.52 -8.00
CA ILE A 6 -42.22 6.37 -9.08
C ILE A 6 -41.18 5.35 -8.60
N GLN A 7 -41.23 4.15 -9.17
CA GLN A 7 -40.24 3.12 -8.93
C GLN A 7 -39.08 3.33 -9.90
N ASN A 8 -37.89 3.60 -9.37
CA ASN A 8 -36.68 3.70 -10.18
C ASN A 8 -36.20 2.29 -10.52
N ILE A 9 -36.12 1.98 -11.80
CA ILE A 9 -35.66 0.69 -12.34
C ILE A 9 -34.40 0.95 -13.15
N THR A 10 -33.36 0.14 -12.97
CA THR A 10 -32.08 0.27 -13.65
C THR A 10 -32.02 -0.57 -14.93
N PHE A 11 -31.00 -0.35 -15.77
CA PHE A 11 -30.76 -1.21 -16.94
C PHE A 11 -30.54 -2.68 -16.55
N ALA A 12 -29.88 -2.93 -15.43
CA ALA A 12 -29.65 -4.29 -14.94
C ALA A 12 -30.98 -5.01 -14.65
N ASP A 13 -31.92 -4.31 -14.01
CA ASP A 13 -33.23 -4.85 -13.69
C ASP A 13 -34.05 -5.18 -14.95
N ILE A 14 -34.10 -4.26 -15.93
CA ILE A 14 -34.84 -4.52 -17.19
C ILE A 14 -34.15 -5.55 -18.08
N SER A 15 -32.81 -5.67 -18.01
CA SER A 15 -32.07 -6.72 -18.73
C SER A 15 -32.39 -8.10 -18.15
N GLU A 16 -32.45 -8.23 -16.82
CA GLU A 16 -32.88 -9.48 -16.18
C GLU A 16 -34.32 -9.82 -16.54
N LEU A 17 -35.22 -8.84 -16.52
CA LEU A 17 -36.62 -9.02 -16.93
C LEU A 17 -36.73 -9.43 -18.40
N ARG A 18 -35.90 -8.90 -19.30
CA ARG A 18 -35.84 -9.32 -20.71
C ARG A 18 -35.46 -10.79 -20.84
N ASP A 19 -34.48 -11.26 -20.08
CA ASP A 19 -34.06 -12.66 -20.14
C ASP A 19 -35.15 -13.60 -19.62
N ARG A 20 -35.85 -13.20 -18.56
CA ARG A 20 -37.06 -13.91 -18.08
C ARG A 20 -38.18 -13.88 -19.13
N ALA A 21 -38.41 -12.75 -19.79
CA ALA A 21 -39.40 -12.60 -20.86
C ALA A 21 -39.09 -13.53 -22.05
N ARG A 22 -37.82 -13.66 -22.44
CA ARG A 22 -37.38 -14.60 -23.49
C ARG A 22 -37.67 -16.06 -23.14
N LEU A 23 -37.46 -16.46 -21.88
CA LEU A 23 -37.79 -17.80 -21.41
C LEU A 23 -39.31 -18.08 -21.41
N LEU A 24 -40.11 -17.07 -21.03
CA LEU A 24 -41.57 -17.15 -21.08
C LEU A 24 -42.11 -17.20 -22.51
N GLU A 25 -41.52 -16.43 -23.43
CA GLU A 25 -41.86 -16.50 -24.86
C GLU A 25 -41.56 -17.90 -25.44
N TYR A 26 -40.40 -18.47 -25.12
CA TYR A 26 -40.00 -19.80 -25.61
C TYR A 26 -40.90 -20.93 -25.08
N SER A 27 -41.27 -20.88 -23.80
CA SER A 27 -42.20 -21.84 -23.19
C SER A 27 -43.65 -21.69 -23.67
N SER A 28 -44.08 -20.48 -24.01
CA SER A 28 -45.42 -20.22 -24.55
C SER A 28 -45.57 -20.68 -26.00
N ASN A 29 -44.51 -20.56 -26.82
CA ASN A 29 -44.51 -21.05 -28.21
C ASN A 29 -44.57 -22.58 -28.32
N THR A 30 -44.17 -23.32 -27.28
CA THR A 30 -44.24 -24.78 -27.24
C THR A 30 -45.61 -25.31 -26.80
N GLN A 31 -46.44 -24.50 -26.13
CA GLN A 31 -47.81 -24.82 -25.72
C GLN A 31 -48.82 -24.04 -26.58
N LYS A 32 -49.17 -24.57 -27.77
CA LYS A 32 -50.12 -23.93 -28.70
C LYS A 32 -51.52 -23.80 -28.09
N SER A 33 -51.85 -22.61 -27.59
CA SER A 33 -53.24 -22.20 -27.31
C SER A 33 -53.45 -20.73 -27.75
N ASP A 34 -54.52 -20.47 -28.50
CA ASP A 34 -54.79 -19.16 -29.14
C ASP A 34 -55.01 -18.00 -28.15
N LYS A 35 -55.23 -18.28 -26.86
CA LYS A 35 -55.42 -17.26 -25.82
C LYS A 35 -54.12 -16.58 -25.36
N ASN A 36 -52.95 -17.11 -25.71
CA ASN A 36 -51.64 -16.60 -25.24
C ASN A 36 -50.96 -15.64 -26.23
N GLN A 37 -51.51 -15.42 -27.44
CA GLN A 37 -50.81 -14.68 -28.49
C GLN A 37 -50.58 -13.20 -28.13
N HIS A 38 -51.58 -12.54 -27.55
CA HIS A 38 -51.49 -11.13 -27.16
C HIS A 38 -50.47 -10.87 -26.05
N ASP A 39 -50.31 -11.80 -25.10
CA ASP A 39 -49.31 -11.69 -24.04
C ASP A 39 -47.90 -11.99 -24.57
N VAL A 40 -47.77 -12.94 -25.50
CA VAL A 40 -46.52 -13.17 -26.25
C VAL A 40 -46.12 -11.92 -27.05
N ASP A 41 -47.07 -11.25 -27.71
CA ASP A 41 -46.79 -10.03 -28.45
C ASP A 41 -46.33 -8.90 -27.51
N LYS A 42 -46.94 -8.73 -26.33
CA LYS A 42 -46.46 -7.78 -25.31
C LYS A 42 -45.04 -8.10 -24.83
N LEU A 43 -44.72 -9.38 -24.63
CA LEU A 43 -43.37 -9.80 -24.26
C LEU A 43 -42.36 -9.47 -25.37
N ARG A 44 -42.70 -9.68 -26.65
CA ARG A 44 -41.86 -9.30 -27.80
C ARG A 44 -41.59 -7.80 -27.84
N HIS A 45 -42.63 -6.98 -27.70
CA HIS A 45 -42.47 -5.52 -27.66
C HIS A 45 -41.57 -5.08 -26.49
N PHE A 46 -41.67 -5.73 -25.33
CA PHE A 46 -40.78 -5.46 -24.21
C PHE A 46 -39.33 -5.89 -24.49
N ILE A 47 -39.11 -7.06 -25.09
CA ILE A 47 -37.78 -7.55 -25.47
C ILE A 47 -37.11 -6.59 -26.47
N GLU A 48 -37.86 -6.17 -27.51
CA GLU A 48 -37.39 -5.20 -28.50
C GLU A 48 -37.06 -3.84 -27.87
N PHE A 49 -37.93 -3.34 -26.99
CA PHE A 49 -37.69 -2.11 -26.24
C PHE A 49 -36.36 -2.16 -25.48
N VAL A 50 -36.12 -3.22 -24.70
CA VAL A 50 -34.88 -3.36 -23.92
C VAL A 50 -33.66 -3.50 -24.84
N SER A 51 -33.80 -4.15 -26.01
CA SER A 51 -32.75 -4.20 -27.03
C SER A 51 -32.45 -2.82 -27.65
N VAL A 52 -33.45 -1.95 -27.84
CA VAL A 52 -33.21 -0.57 -28.28
C VAL A 52 -32.45 0.22 -27.20
N VAL A 53 -32.78 0.02 -25.91
CA VAL A 53 -32.04 0.64 -24.80
C VAL A 53 -30.58 0.16 -24.77
N GLU A 54 -30.34 -1.15 -24.85
CA GLU A 54 -29.00 -1.74 -24.86
C GLU A 54 -28.15 -1.20 -26.02
N THR A 55 -28.68 -1.23 -27.25
CA THR A 55 -27.99 -0.70 -28.44
C THR A 55 -27.72 0.80 -28.35
N THR A 56 -28.62 1.58 -27.72
CA THR A 56 -28.40 3.01 -27.46
C THR A 56 -27.22 3.21 -26.50
N LEU A 57 -27.17 2.45 -25.40
CA LEU A 57 -26.08 2.51 -24.42
C LEU A 57 -24.74 2.07 -25.03
N GLU A 58 -24.74 1.02 -25.86
CA GLU A 58 -23.57 0.59 -26.61
C GLU A 58 -23.08 1.66 -27.59
N THR A 59 -24.01 2.32 -28.32
CA THR A 59 -23.68 3.39 -29.26
C THR A 59 -23.07 4.60 -28.54
N LEU A 60 -23.64 5.00 -27.40
CA LEU A 60 -23.08 6.06 -26.55
C LEU A 60 -21.69 5.68 -26.01
N THR A 61 -21.52 4.44 -25.56
CA THR A 61 -20.23 3.92 -25.08
C THR A 61 -19.18 3.95 -26.19
N ASN A 62 -19.56 3.61 -27.43
CA ASN A 62 -18.66 3.66 -28.58
C ASN A 62 -18.35 5.10 -28.99
N LEU A 63 -19.32 6.01 -29.00
CA LEU A 63 -19.08 7.44 -29.20
C LEU A 63 -18.07 7.99 -28.18
N TYR A 64 -18.25 7.63 -26.91
CA TYR A 64 -17.30 7.95 -25.86
C TYR A 64 -15.93 7.37 -26.16
N ARG A 65 -15.80 6.07 -26.43
CA ARG A 65 -14.49 5.44 -26.70
C ARG A 65 -13.79 5.96 -27.96
N THR A 66 -14.54 6.36 -28.99
CA THR A 66 -14.01 7.01 -30.20
C THR A 66 -13.62 8.48 -29.97
N GLY A 67 -13.91 9.04 -28.79
CA GLY A 67 -13.51 10.39 -28.43
C GLY A 67 -14.37 11.49 -29.04
N TYR A 68 -15.66 11.24 -29.24
CA TYR A 68 -16.56 12.29 -29.73
C TYR A 68 -16.69 13.43 -28.69
N PRO A 69 -16.24 14.66 -28.98
CA PRO A 69 -16.07 15.71 -27.97
C PRO A 69 -17.36 16.19 -27.27
N LEU A 70 -18.52 15.98 -27.89
CA LEU A 70 -19.82 16.40 -27.35
C LEU A 70 -20.58 15.26 -26.68
N VAL A 71 -19.96 14.09 -26.48
CA VAL A 71 -20.64 12.94 -25.87
C VAL A 71 -21.13 13.25 -24.45
N SER A 72 -20.40 14.09 -23.71
CA SER A 72 -20.77 14.54 -22.36
C SER A 72 -22.10 15.29 -22.33
N GLN A 73 -22.48 15.98 -23.40
CA GLN A 73 -23.78 16.65 -23.48
C GLN A 73 -24.95 15.65 -23.46
N PHE A 74 -24.73 14.43 -23.96
CA PHE A 74 -25.71 13.33 -23.89
C PHE A 74 -25.77 12.69 -22.50
N LEU A 75 -24.76 12.90 -21.65
CA LEU A 75 -24.67 12.36 -20.28
C LEU A 75 -25.15 13.37 -19.22
N ILE A 76 -24.94 14.67 -19.44
CA ILE A 76 -25.23 15.75 -18.47
C ILE A 76 -26.71 16.15 -18.48
N THR A 77 -27.37 16.09 -19.63
CA THR A 77 -28.82 16.36 -19.70
C THR A 77 -29.58 15.06 -19.43
N GLU A 78 -30.47 15.04 -18.44
CA GLU A 78 -31.42 13.93 -18.23
C GLU A 78 -32.33 13.80 -19.46
N ARG A 79 -31.84 13.19 -20.55
CA ARG A 79 -32.67 12.90 -21.73
C ARG A 79 -33.71 11.88 -21.33
N LYS A 80 -34.95 12.34 -21.24
CA LYS A 80 -36.11 11.52 -20.90
C LYS A 80 -36.82 11.13 -22.19
N PHE A 81 -37.03 9.83 -22.35
CA PHE A 81 -37.87 9.28 -23.42
C PHE A 81 -39.12 8.70 -22.77
N SER A 82 -40.29 9.03 -23.31
CA SER A 82 -41.55 8.46 -22.83
C SER A 82 -41.82 7.13 -23.54
N CYS A 83 -42.14 6.09 -22.77
CA CYS A 83 -42.71 4.86 -23.29
C CYS A 83 -44.17 4.75 -22.82
N VAL A 84 -45.12 4.87 -23.74
CA VAL A 84 -46.57 4.83 -23.43
C VAL A 84 -47.22 3.73 -24.26
N ASN A 85 -47.85 2.75 -23.61
CA ASN A 85 -48.50 1.60 -24.27
C ASN A 85 -47.59 0.86 -25.27
N GLY A 86 -46.29 0.74 -24.97
CA GLY A 86 -45.32 0.09 -25.85
C GLY A 86 -44.83 0.95 -27.01
N ASN A 87 -45.25 2.20 -27.15
CA ASN A 87 -44.64 3.14 -28.09
C ASN A 87 -43.38 3.77 -27.46
N TYR A 88 -42.24 3.52 -28.09
CA TYR A 88 -40.93 4.11 -27.76
C TYR A 88 -40.23 4.71 -29.00
N ASP A 89 -41.01 5.23 -29.96
CA ASP A 89 -40.51 5.72 -31.26
C ASP A 89 -39.44 6.81 -31.12
N GLN A 90 -39.59 7.69 -30.12
CA GLN A 90 -38.59 8.74 -29.82
C GLN A 90 -37.23 8.15 -29.45
N LEU A 91 -37.21 7.06 -28.67
CA LEU A 91 -35.98 6.36 -28.30
C LEU A 91 -35.36 5.71 -29.55
N THR A 92 -36.18 5.07 -30.38
CA THR A 92 -35.72 4.44 -31.63
C THR A 92 -35.13 5.46 -32.60
N GLN A 93 -35.80 6.60 -32.82
CA GLN A 93 -35.30 7.69 -33.67
C GLN A 93 -33.99 8.28 -33.14
N ASN A 94 -33.89 8.46 -31.82
CA ASN A 94 -32.65 8.91 -31.19
C ASN A 94 -31.52 7.89 -31.35
N ASN A 95 -31.81 6.59 -31.18
CA ASN A 95 -30.84 5.52 -31.41
C ASN A 95 -30.32 5.53 -32.85
N THR A 96 -31.20 5.65 -33.86
CA THR A 96 -30.79 5.77 -35.27
C THR A 96 -29.95 7.01 -35.52
N THR A 97 -30.28 8.14 -34.90
CA THR A 97 -29.51 9.38 -35.01
C THR A 97 -28.10 9.22 -34.42
N LEU A 98 -27.99 8.60 -33.25
CA LEU A 98 -26.71 8.30 -32.61
C LEU A 98 -25.87 7.31 -33.42
N ALA A 99 -26.49 6.29 -34.01
CA ALA A 99 -25.81 5.32 -34.85
C ALA A 99 -25.25 5.97 -36.14
N ASN A 100 -26.02 6.87 -36.76
CA ASN A 100 -25.57 7.64 -37.92
C ASN A 100 -24.40 8.57 -37.55
N LEU A 101 -24.50 9.24 -36.40
CA LEU A 101 -23.43 10.11 -35.88
C LEU A 101 -22.15 9.32 -35.59
N LEU A 102 -22.27 8.15 -34.97
CA LEU A 102 -21.13 7.27 -34.72
C LEU A 102 -20.45 6.86 -36.03
N ASN A 103 -21.24 6.43 -37.02
CA ASN A 103 -20.71 6.02 -38.32
C ASN A 103 -20.02 7.17 -39.07
N SER A 104 -20.60 8.37 -39.07
CA SER A 104 -19.96 9.54 -39.69
C SER A 104 -18.68 9.93 -38.96
N TRP A 105 -18.70 9.94 -37.63
CA TRP A 105 -17.54 10.24 -36.79
C TRP A 105 -16.40 9.24 -37.00
N GLU A 106 -16.71 7.94 -36.99
CA GLU A 106 -15.70 6.91 -37.22
C GLU A 106 -15.06 7.03 -38.60
N LYS A 107 -15.84 7.30 -39.65
CA LYS A 107 -15.29 7.52 -40.99
C LYS A 107 -14.32 8.71 -41.02
N LYS A 108 -14.69 9.84 -40.41
CA LYS A 108 -13.81 11.01 -40.32
C LYS A 108 -12.55 10.69 -39.50
N LEU A 109 -12.69 10.07 -38.33
CA LEU A 109 -11.57 9.66 -37.48
C LEU A 109 -10.58 8.76 -38.23
N LEU A 110 -11.08 7.75 -38.95
CA LEU A 110 -10.23 6.86 -39.74
C LEU A 110 -9.53 7.60 -40.90
N SER A 111 -10.23 8.51 -41.58
CA SER A 111 -9.58 9.35 -42.62
C SER A 111 -8.46 10.22 -42.04
N LEU A 112 -8.63 10.73 -40.82
CA LEU A 112 -7.61 11.52 -40.13
C LEU A 112 -6.45 10.65 -39.64
N TYR A 113 -6.67 9.38 -39.27
CA TYR A 113 -5.58 8.45 -38.93
C TYR A 113 -4.63 8.20 -40.10
N GLU A 114 -5.11 8.25 -41.36
CA GLU A 114 -4.24 8.11 -42.53
C GLU A 114 -3.31 9.31 -42.73
N ILE A 115 -3.70 10.48 -42.22
CA ILE A 115 -2.99 11.75 -42.40
C ILE A 115 -2.13 12.07 -41.16
N TYR A 116 -2.74 11.98 -39.98
CA TYR A 116 -2.17 12.36 -38.69
C TYR A 116 -1.98 11.13 -37.79
N ASN A 117 -0.86 10.42 -38.00
CA ASN A 117 -0.56 9.18 -37.28
C ASN A 117 -0.55 9.34 -35.75
N ASP A 118 -0.19 10.52 -35.22
CA ASP A 118 -0.10 10.74 -33.77
C ASP A 118 -1.48 10.68 -33.06
N LEU A 119 -2.59 10.87 -33.80
CA LEU A 119 -3.94 10.69 -33.24
C LEU A 119 -4.23 9.24 -32.85
N THR A 120 -3.54 8.27 -33.45
CA THR A 120 -3.74 6.83 -33.19
C THR A 120 -3.28 6.39 -31.79
N TYR A 121 -2.57 7.25 -31.05
CA TYR A 121 -2.15 6.98 -29.68
C TYR A 121 -3.22 7.29 -28.65
N PHE A 122 -4.28 8.01 -29.02
CA PHE A 122 -5.28 8.52 -28.08
C PHE A 122 -6.66 7.99 -28.39
N THR A 123 -7.49 7.86 -27.35
CA THR A 123 -8.87 7.39 -27.44
C THR A 123 -9.72 8.07 -26.38
N GLY A 124 -11.02 8.19 -26.64
CA GLY A 124 -11.96 8.77 -25.69
C GLY A 124 -11.59 10.16 -25.21
N ASP A 125 -11.75 10.40 -23.91
CA ASP A 125 -11.52 11.70 -23.27
C ASP A 125 -10.07 12.19 -23.38
N GLN A 126 -9.14 11.34 -23.81
CA GLN A 126 -7.73 11.72 -23.97
C GLN A 126 -7.54 12.84 -24.98
N PHE A 127 -8.34 12.89 -26.05
CA PHE A 127 -8.29 14.01 -26.99
C PHE A 127 -8.62 15.33 -26.28
N GLN A 128 -9.68 15.33 -25.48
CA GLN A 128 -10.10 16.50 -24.71
C GLN A 128 -9.06 16.87 -23.63
N LEU A 129 -8.48 15.90 -22.92
CA LEU A 129 -7.44 16.15 -21.92
C LEU A 129 -6.21 16.84 -22.53
N ILE A 130 -5.81 16.43 -23.73
CA ILE A 130 -4.69 17.05 -24.45
C ILE A 130 -5.06 18.45 -24.92
N GLU A 131 -6.25 18.65 -25.50
CA GLU A 131 -6.72 19.98 -25.90
C GLU A 131 -6.79 20.92 -24.68
N ASP A 132 -7.37 20.46 -23.58
CA ASP A 132 -7.49 21.22 -22.34
C ASP A 132 -6.11 21.64 -21.82
N TYR A 133 -5.13 20.72 -21.80
CA TYR A 133 -3.76 21.05 -21.44
C TYR A 133 -3.14 22.11 -22.37
N ILE A 134 -3.21 21.89 -23.69
CA ILE A 134 -2.61 22.78 -24.71
C ILE A 134 -3.21 24.18 -24.62
N TYR A 135 -4.53 24.31 -24.59
CA TYR A 135 -5.19 25.61 -24.67
C TYR A 135 -5.25 26.31 -23.31
N LYS A 136 -5.55 25.60 -22.21
CA LYS A 136 -5.68 26.21 -20.87
C LYS A 136 -4.35 26.37 -20.13
N SER A 137 -3.23 25.83 -20.66
CA SER A 137 -1.92 25.88 -20.02
C SER A 137 -1.94 25.34 -18.59
N LEU A 138 -2.43 24.11 -18.44
CA LEU A 138 -2.54 23.43 -17.15
C LEU A 138 -1.17 23.02 -16.59
N SER A 139 -1.13 22.50 -15.35
CA SER A 139 0.11 22.15 -14.67
C SER A 139 0.78 20.90 -15.27
N VAL A 140 2.07 20.70 -14.97
CA VAL A 140 2.84 19.49 -15.37
C VAL A 140 2.34 18.19 -14.72
N THR A 141 1.41 18.28 -13.77
CA THR A 141 0.74 17.12 -13.15
C THR A 141 -0.54 16.73 -13.90
N ASP A 142 -0.94 17.51 -14.91
CA ASP A 142 -2.16 17.28 -15.67
C ASP A 142 -2.03 16.03 -16.55
N PRO A 143 -3.09 15.20 -16.69
CA PRO A 143 -3.04 14.00 -17.54
C PRO A 143 -2.66 14.30 -19.00
N GLY A 144 -3.07 15.44 -19.56
CA GLY A 144 -2.74 15.85 -20.93
C GLY A 144 -1.24 16.04 -21.13
N TYR A 145 -0.53 16.57 -20.11
CA TYR A 145 0.94 16.68 -20.12
C TYR A 145 1.59 15.30 -20.28
N HIS A 146 1.18 14.33 -19.48
CA HIS A 146 1.76 13.00 -19.48
C HIS A 146 1.42 12.21 -20.75
N LEU A 147 0.22 12.41 -21.32
CA LEU A 147 -0.18 11.81 -22.61
C LEU A 147 0.71 12.28 -23.76
N LEU A 148 1.04 13.56 -23.82
CA LEU A 148 1.96 14.12 -24.82
C LEU A 148 3.39 13.60 -24.63
N ARG A 149 3.89 13.59 -23.38
CA ARG A 149 5.23 13.06 -23.07
C ARG A 149 5.36 11.57 -23.36
N PHE A 150 4.30 10.78 -23.16
CA PHE A 150 4.28 9.34 -23.47
C PHE A 150 4.55 9.04 -24.94
N ILE A 151 4.10 9.92 -25.85
CA ILE A 151 4.41 9.81 -27.29
C ILE A 151 5.67 10.58 -27.69
N ASP A 152 6.47 11.03 -26.72
CA ASP A 152 7.69 11.84 -26.86
C ASP A 152 7.46 13.21 -27.54
N ILE A 153 6.31 13.86 -27.31
CA ILE A 153 6.12 15.27 -27.65
C ILE A 153 6.39 16.10 -26.39
N ASP A 154 7.28 17.09 -26.50
CA ASP A 154 7.49 18.06 -25.43
C ASP A 154 6.34 19.07 -25.40
N PRO A 155 5.50 19.12 -24.35
CA PRO A 155 4.33 20.00 -24.38
C PRO A 155 4.67 21.49 -24.45
N LYS A 156 5.92 21.87 -24.12
CA LYS A 156 6.43 23.24 -24.25
C LYS A 156 6.75 23.64 -25.69
N SER A 157 6.96 22.69 -26.61
CA SER A 157 7.25 22.99 -28.02
C SER A 157 6.00 23.24 -28.85
N ILE A 158 4.81 22.95 -28.31
CA ILE A 158 3.54 23.11 -29.03
C ILE A 158 3.17 24.60 -29.13
N ARG A 159 3.15 25.13 -30.36
CA ARG A 159 2.66 26.49 -30.64
C ARG A 159 1.15 26.46 -30.76
N LYS A 160 0.46 27.21 -29.89
CA LYS A 160 -1.01 27.30 -29.90
C LYS A 160 -1.53 27.94 -31.19
N LEU A 161 -2.71 27.52 -31.63
CA LEU A 161 -3.46 28.19 -32.70
C LEU A 161 -4.26 29.37 -32.11
N ASP A 162 -4.38 30.46 -32.85
CA ASP A 162 -5.09 31.68 -32.41
C ASP A 162 -6.63 31.52 -32.33
N LYS A 163 -7.20 30.46 -32.94
CA LYS A 163 -8.65 30.19 -32.95
C LYS A 163 -8.94 28.73 -32.63
N THR A 164 -9.80 28.50 -31.64
CA THR A 164 -10.39 27.19 -31.35
C THR A 164 -11.73 27.05 -32.08
N SER A 165 -11.92 25.96 -32.84
CA SER A 165 -13.23 25.61 -33.42
C SER A 165 -14.08 24.86 -32.39
N GLU A 166 -15.39 25.08 -32.37
CA GLU A 166 -16.33 24.29 -31.58
C GLU A 166 -16.80 23.04 -32.32
N GLN A 167 -16.59 22.96 -33.65
CA GLN A 167 -17.00 21.82 -34.44
C GLN A 167 -16.12 20.59 -34.12
N PRO A 168 -16.73 19.43 -33.80
CA PRO A 168 -16.00 18.21 -33.42
C PRO A 168 -14.91 17.79 -34.42
N GLU A 169 -15.21 17.87 -35.71
CA GLU A 169 -14.30 17.42 -36.77
C GLU A 169 -13.08 18.34 -36.90
N ASP A 170 -13.30 19.66 -36.88
CA ASP A 170 -12.25 20.67 -36.91
C ASP A 170 -11.34 20.57 -35.68
N ARG A 171 -11.90 20.31 -34.50
CA ARG A 171 -11.13 20.12 -33.26
C ARG A 171 -10.11 19.00 -33.40
N LEU A 172 -10.57 17.84 -33.87
CA LEU A 172 -9.72 16.68 -34.05
C LEU A 172 -8.67 16.90 -35.16
N GLU A 173 -9.03 17.57 -36.25
CA GLU A 173 -8.13 17.91 -37.35
C GLU A 173 -7.05 18.93 -36.91
N ASN A 174 -7.44 19.96 -36.15
CA ASN A 174 -6.54 20.94 -35.55
C ASN A 174 -5.56 20.26 -34.60
N LEU A 175 -6.04 19.35 -33.74
CA LEU A 175 -5.18 18.57 -32.85
C LEU A 175 -4.18 17.73 -33.66
N GLY A 176 -4.63 17.01 -34.70
CA GLY A 176 -3.75 16.22 -35.56
C GLY A 176 -2.64 17.05 -36.21
N ASN A 177 -2.99 18.25 -36.70
CA ASN A 177 -2.06 19.21 -37.29
C ASN A 177 -1.02 19.72 -36.27
N LEU A 178 -1.46 20.08 -35.06
CA LEU A 178 -0.58 20.54 -33.98
C LEU A 178 0.44 19.47 -33.60
N LEU A 179 -0.02 18.23 -33.36
CA LEU A 179 0.85 17.13 -32.95
C LEU A 179 1.87 16.79 -34.05
N SER A 180 1.45 16.81 -35.31
CA SER A 180 2.32 16.48 -36.44
C SER A 180 3.41 17.53 -36.67
N LYS A 181 3.08 18.82 -36.57
CA LYS A 181 4.04 19.92 -36.67
C LYS A 181 5.12 19.87 -35.59
N SER A 182 4.74 19.55 -34.36
CA SER A 182 5.68 19.39 -33.25
C SER A 182 6.69 18.24 -33.46
N ARG A 183 6.43 17.34 -34.41
CA ARG A 183 7.28 16.19 -34.72
C ARG A 183 8.23 16.43 -35.90
N GLU A 184 7.84 17.26 -36.87
CA GLU A 184 8.67 17.62 -38.03
C GLU A 184 9.99 18.32 -37.62
N GLU A 185 10.00 18.99 -36.46
CA GLU A 185 11.20 19.61 -35.88
C GLU A 185 12.19 18.59 -35.27
N VAL A 186 11.84 17.30 -35.10
CA VAL A 186 12.58 16.33 -34.28
C VAL A 186 13.16 15.12 -35.04
N SER A 187 12.83 14.86 -36.32
CA SER A 187 13.36 13.66 -37.00
C SER A 187 13.72 13.82 -38.48
N CYS A 188 14.98 13.49 -38.82
CA CYS A 188 15.36 13.01 -40.15
C CYS A 188 16.55 12.03 -40.07
N GLN A 189 16.24 10.73 -39.93
CA GLN A 189 17.01 9.68 -40.61
C GLN A 189 16.00 8.73 -41.25
N LYS A 190 15.93 8.77 -42.59
CA LYS A 190 15.12 7.87 -43.39
C LYS A 190 15.84 6.53 -43.45
N GLU A 191 15.38 5.55 -42.68
CA GLU A 191 15.83 4.17 -42.88
C GLU A 191 15.29 3.64 -44.21
N ILE A 192 16.19 3.16 -45.07
CA ILE A 192 15.85 2.41 -46.27
C ILE A 192 15.67 0.95 -45.85
N LEU A 193 14.42 0.46 -45.79
CA LEU A 193 14.16 -0.96 -45.54
C LEU A 193 13.20 -1.55 -46.59
N LYS A 194 13.65 -2.65 -47.18
CA LYS A 194 12.89 -3.52 -48.08
C LYS A 194 12.28 -4.66 -47.27
N ASN A 195 10.95 -4.82 -47.38
CA ASN A 195 10.09 -5.98 -47.03
C ASN A 195 8.98 -5.71 -46.01
N GLU A 196 7.74 -5.99 -46.43
CA GLU A 196 6.52 -6.09 -45.61
C GLU A 196 6.58 -7.34 -44.73
N LYS A 197 6.78 -7.19 -43.41
CA LYS A 197 6.98 -8.35 -42.52
C LYS A 197 6.40 -8.13 -41.13
N ILE A 198 5.69 -9.13 -40.65
CA ILE A 198 5.30 -9.29 -39.24
C ILE A 198 6.33 -10.20 -38.57
N LEU A 199 7.01 -9.70 -37.53
CA LEU A 199 7.96 -10.48 -36.73
C LEU A 199 7.24 -11.04 -35.51
N LEU A 200 7.22 -12.35 -35.35
CA LEU A 200 6.53 -13.03 -34.25
C LEU A 200 7.54 -13.74 -33.33
N ILE A 201 7.43 -13.49 -32.02
CA ILE A 201 8.17 -14.20 -30.97
C ILE A 201 7.19 -14.86 -30.01
N GLU A 202 7.39 -16.15 -29.76
CA GLU A 202 6.78 -16.88 -28.63
C GLU A 202 7.82 -17.02 -27.53
N THR A 203 7.46 -16.62 -26.31
CA THR A 203 8.37 -16.63 -25.16
C THR A 203 7.62 -16.94 -23.87
N THR A 204 8.31 -16.98 -22.74
CA THR A 204 7.69 -17.07 -21.40
C THR A 204 7.38 -15.68 -20.87
N ASN A 205 6.59 -15.57 -19.79
CA ASN A 205 6.32 -14.28 -19.14
C ASN A 205 7.61 -13.51 -18.77
N GLU A 206 8.66 -14.23 -18.37
CA GLU A 206 9.96 -13.64 -18.01
C GLU A 206 10.78 -13.18 -19.24
N GLY A 207 10.55 -13.79 -20.39
CA GLY A 207 11.28 -13.50 -21.63
C GLY A 207 10.74 -12.31 -22.44
N ILE A 208 9.60 -11.73 -22.05
CA ILE A 208 8.95 -10.63 -22.78
C ILE A 208 9.90 -9.44 -23.00
N LEU A 209 10.61 -8.99 -21.96
CA LEU A 209 11.53 -7.85 -22.07
C LEU A 209 12.68 -8.14 -23.05
N ARG A 210 13.25 -9.35 -22.99
CA ARG A 210 14.30 -9.78 -23.93
C ARG A 210 13.78 -9.80 -25.36
N ALA A 211 12.56 -10.28 -25.58
CA ALA A 211 11.91 -10.28 -26.89
C ALA A 211 11.71 -8.85 -27.42
N ILE A 212 11.23 -7.92 -26.59
CA ILE A 212 11.00 -6.51 -26.96
C ILE A 212 12.29 -5.85 -27.45
N LEU A 213 13.36 -5.96 -26.65
CA LEU A 213 14.64 -5.34 -26.98
C LEU A 213 15.31 -6.02 -28.17
N SER A 214 15.15 -7.34 -28.32
CA SER A 214 15.65 -8.07 -29.50
C SER A 214 15.00 -7.59 -30.80
N LEU A 215 13.69 -7.29 -30.77
CA LEU A 215 12.98 -6.76 -31.93
C LEU A 215 13.45 -5.35 -32.29
N PHE A 216 13.66 -4.47 -31.32
CA PHE A 216 14.23 -3.14 -31.58
C PHE A 216 15.60 -3.22 -32.24
N GLN A 217 16.50 -4.05 -31.70
CA GLN A 217 17.83 -4.23 -32.28
C GLN A 217 17.79 -4.83 -33.68
N LYS A 218 16.96 -5.85 -33.91
CA LYS A 218 16.85 -6.49 -35.22
C LYS A 218 16.29 -5.57 -36.29
N THR A 219 15.47 -4.61 -35.89
CA THR A 219 14.84 -3.63 -36.78
C THR A 219 15.60 -2.30 -36.86
N ASN A 220 16.74 -2.19 -36.16
CA ASN A 220 17.53 -0.96 -35.96
C ASN A 220 16.72 0.24 -35.45
N THR A 221 15.57 -0.02 -34.82
CA THR A 221 14.69 1.04 -34.29
C THR A 221 15.08 1.34 -32.83
N PRO A 222 15.24 2.61 -32.44
CA PRO A 222 15.56 2.95 -31.06
C PRO A 222 14.42 2.54 -30.11
N PRO A 223 14.75 1.99 -28.92
CA PRO A 223 13.74 1.51 -27.97
C PRO A 223 13.01 2.69 -27.31
N HIS A 224 11.81 3.00 -27.81
CA HIS A 224 10.89 3.98 -27.22
C HIS A 224 9.56 3.33 -26.82
N ILE A 225 8.98 3.77 -25.70
CA ILE A 225 7.72 3.23 -25.19
C ILE A 225 6.56 3.41 -26.18
N ARG A 226 6.56 4.47 -26.98
CA ARG A 226 5.51 4.73 -28.00
C ARG A 226 5.44 3.64 -29.06
N HIS A 227 6.52 2.87 -29.25
CA HIS A 227 6.53 1.75 -30.20
C HIS A 227 5.95 0.48 -29.59
N ILE A 228 5.59 0.46 -28.31
CA ILE A 228 5.13 -0.72 -27.59
C ILE A 228 3.66 -0.53 -27.21
N PHE A 229 2.83 -1.53 -27.52
CA PHE A 229 1.44 -1.60 -27.09
C PHE A 229 1.20 -2.86 -26.28
N TYR A 230 0.91 -2.72 -24.99
CA TYR A 230 0.52 -3.83 -24.12
C TYR A 230 -0.98 -4.09 -24.23
N CYS A 231 -1.33 -5.30 -24.62
CA CYS A 231 -2.69 -5.78 -24.52
C CYS A 231 -3.00 -6.12 -23.06
N THR A 232 -4.20 -5.77 -22.62
CA THR A 232 -4.77 -6.15 -21.33
C THR A 232 -6.16 -6.74 -21.56
N THR A 233 -6.74 -7.36 -20.53
CA THR A 233 -8.13 -7.84 -20.59
C THR A 233 -9.15 -6.70 -20.76
N ARG A 234 -8.73 -5.44 -20.51
CA ARG A 234 -9.54 -4.23 -20.69
C ARG A 234 -9.34 -3.59 -22.08
N THR A 235 -8.39 -4.06 -22.90
CA THR A 235 -8.13 -3.50 -24.23
C THR A 235 -9.32 -3.72 -25.16
N ASN A 236 -9.76 -2.65 -25.82
CA ASN A 236 -10.93 -2.68 -26.71
C ASN A 236 -10.55 -2.55 -28.21
N TRP A 237 -11.54 -2.80 -29.08
CA TRP A 237 -11.35 -2.76 -30.53
C TRP A 237 -10.88 -1.40 -31.06
N ILE A 238 -11.33 -0.29 -30.49
CA ILE A 238 -10.99 1.06 -30.99
C ILE A 238 -9.48 1.32 -30.83
N GLN A 239 -8.90 0.90 -29.70
CA GLN A 239 -7.46 1.00 -29.46
C GLN A 239 -6.65 0.13 -30.42
N ILE A 240 -7.12 -1.11 -30.66
CA ILE A 240 -6.46 -2.03 -31.59
C ILE A 240 -6.59 -1.57 -33.04
N ARG A 241 -7.75 -1.05 -33.44
CA ARG A 241 -7.96 -0.43 -34.76
C ARG A 241 -6.99 0.74 -34.96
N ALA A 242 -6.88 1.63 -33.99
CA ALA A 242 -5.92 2.73 -34.02
C ALA A 242 -4.46 2.22 -34.11
N PHE A 243 -4.10 1.17 -33.36
CA PHE A 243 -2.79 0.51 -33.47
C PHE A 243 -2.53 -0.04 -34.88
N VAL A 244 -3.49 -0.70 -35.52
CA VAL A 244 -3.32 -1.24 -36.88
C VAL A 244 -3.10 -0.11 -37.89
N TYR A 245 -3.88 0.97 -37.82
CA TYR A 245 -3.68 2.16 -38.66
C TYR A 245 -2.30 2.78 -38.41
N ARG A 246 -1.90 2.92 -37.14
CA ARG A 246 -0.56 3.42 -36.78
C ARG A 246 0.53 2.63 -37.48
N CYS A 247 0.52 1.32 -37.34
CA CYS A 247 1.52 0.42 -37.93
C CYS A 247 1.54 0.52 -39.47
N PHE A 248 0.37 0.64 -40.09
CA PHE A 248 0.23 0.61 -41.55
C PHE A 248 0.62 1.94 -42.21
N TYR A 249 0.29 3.08 -41.58
CA TYR A 249 0.47 4.41 -42.17
C TYR A 249 1.72 5.14 -41.69
N SER A 250 2.22 4.89 -40.48
CA SER A 250 3.40 5.61 -39.95
C SER A 250 4.72 5.18 -40.56
N LYS A 251 4.77 4.01 -41.21
CA LYS A 251 5.99 3.36 -41.71
C LYS A 251 7.05 3.09 -40.64
N SER A 252 6.71 3.22 -39.37
CA SER A 252 7.59 2.95 -38.23
C SER A 252 7.26 1.62 -37.56
N PHE A 253 8.28 1.01 -36.97
CA PHE A 253 8.15 -0.29 -36.32
C PHE A 253 7.40 -0.17 -34.99
N HIS A 254 6.39 -1.02 -34.80
CA HIS A 254 5.59 -1.07 -33.59
C HIS A 254 5.37 -2.51 -33.14
N GLN A 255 5.22 -2.71 -31.84
CA GLN A 255 5.14 -4.03 -31.21
C GLN A 255 3.80 -4.18 -30.47
N LEU A 256 3.12 -5.30 -30.71
CA LEU A 256 1.92 -5.74 -30.00
C LEU A 256 2.32 -6.82 -28.99
N ILE A 257 2.15 -6.53 -27.71
CA ILE A 257 2.62 -7.37 -26.61
C ILE A 257 1.42 -8.06 -25.97
N ARG A 258 1.52 -9.38 -25.78
CA ARG A 258 0.51 -10.26 -25.16
C ARG A 258 -0.86 -10.24 -25.85
N PRO A 259 -0.95 -10.43 -27.17
CA PRO A 259 -2.22 -10.47 -27.88
C PRO A 259 -3.20 -11.56 -27.37
N GLU A 260 -2.73 -12.56 -26.63
CA GLU A 260 -3.57 -13.53 -25.92
C GLU A 260 -4.60 -12.91 -24.97
N LEU A 261 -4.33 -11.72 -24.43
CA LEU A 261 -5.24 -11.03 -23.51
C LEU A 261 -6.42 -10.37 -24.23
N LEU A 262 -6.37 -10.30 -25.57
CA LEU A 262 -7.47 -9.78 -26.39
C LEU A 262 -8.56 -10.83 -26.55
N SER A 263 -9.82 -10.38 -26.53
CA SER A 263 -10.96 -11.25 -26.85
C SER A 263 -10.86 -11.81 -28.27
N GLN A 264 -11.44 -12.99 -28.45
CA GLN A 264 -11.46 -13.70 -29.73
C GLN A 264 -12.02 -12.82 -30.88
N SER A 265 -13.10 -12.08 -30.61
CA SER A 265 -13.68 -11.14 -31.58
C SER A 265 -12.69 -10.06 -32.03
N ILE A 266 -11.95 -9.46 -31.10
CA ILE A 266 -10.96 -8.42 -31.41
C ILE A 266 -9.81 -8.98 -32.24
N GLN A 267 -9.35 -10.20 -31.93
CA GLN A 267 -8.33 -10.89 -32.71
C GLN A 267 -8.77 -11.09 -34.17
N ASP A 268 -10.01 -11.54 -34.40
CA ASP A 268 -10.57 -11.73 -35.75
C ASP A 268 -10.78 -10.40 -36.48
N GLN A 269 -11.20 -9.35 -35.77
CA GLN A 269 -11.34 -8.01 -36.33
C GLN A 269 -9.98 -7.45 -36.77
N PHE A 270 -8.90 -7.67 -36.00
CA PHE A 270 -7.55 -7.26 -36.36
C PHE A 270 -7.13 -7.86 -37.71
N VAL A 271 -7.26 -9.18 -37.86
CA VAL A 271 -6.85 -9.88 -39.08
C VAL A 271 -7.64 -9.39 -40.29
N ARG A 272 -8.96 -9.22 -40.12
CA ARG A 272 -9.84 -8.71 -41.19
C ARG A 272 -9.45 -7.31 -41.63
N LEU A 273 -9.22 -6.41 -40.68
CA LEU A 273 -8.84 -5.03 -40.97
C LEU A 273 -7.50 -4.97 -41.71
N LEU A 274 -6.46 -5.63 -41.17
CA LEU A 274 -5.14 -5.61 -41.80
C LEU A 274 -5.19 -6.20 -43.22
N ARG A 275 -5.97 -7.27 -43.43
CA ARG A 275 -6.19 -7.84 -44.77
C ARG A 275 -6.88 -6.87 -45.72
N SER A 276 -7.86 -6.09 -45.25
CA SER A 276 -8.52 -5.06 -46.06
C SER A 276 -7.53 -3.98 -46.47
N LEU A 277 -6.73 -3.47 -45.52
CA LEU A 277 -5.75 -2.41 -45.77
C LEU A 277 -4.67 -2.84 -46.77
N ILE A 278 -4.14 -4.06 -46.63
CA ILE A 278 -3.16 -4.63 -47.59
C ILE A 278 -3.79 -4.78 -48.97
N LYS A 279 -5.07 -5.19 -49.06
CA LYS A 279 -5.78 -5.31 -50.34
C LYS A 279 -6.00 -3.95 -51.00
N GLU A 280 -6.31 -2.93 -50.22
CA GLU A 280 -6.57 -1.57 -50.69
C GLU A 280 -5.28 -0.84 -51.12
N LYS A 281 -4.18 -1.04 -50.38
CA LYS A 281 -2.88 -0.41 -50.64
C LYS A 281 -1.76 -1.48 -50.61
N PRO A 282 -1.60 -2.28 -51.68
CA PRO A 282 -0.66 -3.40 -51.70
C PRO A 282 0.81 -2.96 -51.64
N ASP A 283 1.14 -1.77 -52.13
CA ASP A 283 2.52 -1.24 -52.10
C ASP A 283 2.88 -0.53 -50.77
N GLN A 284 1.95 -0.50 -49.80
CA GLN A 284 2.17 0.19 -48.53
C GLN A 284 3.10 -0.62 -47.62
N TYR A 285 4.19 0.02 -47.23
CA TYR A 285 5.17 -0.58 -46.32
C TYR A 285 4.75 -0.50 -44.85
N PHE A 286 4.79 -1.64 -44.15
CA PHE A 286 4.57 -1.73 -42.71
C PHE A 286 5.43 -2.80 -42.04
N ARG A 287 5.71 -2.63 -40.75
CA ARG A 287 6.40 -3.61 -39.89
C ARG A 287 5.73 -3.71 -38.53
N ILE A 288 5.37 -4.92 -38.13
CA ILE A 288 4.71 -5.20 -36.84
C ILE A 288 5.50 -6.27 -36.10
N GLY A 289 5.88 -6.01 -34.85
CA GLY A 289 6.35 -7.00 -33.91
C GLY A 289 5.18 -7.57 -33.12
N ILE A 290 5.11 -8.88 -32.92
CA ILE A 290 4.10 -9.51 -32.08
C ILE A 290 4.82 -10.44 -31.10
N ILE A 291 4.58 -10.24 -29.79
CA ILE A 291 5.17 -11.04 -28.72
C ILE A 291 4.05 -11.69 -27.91
N THR A 292 4.03 -13.02 -27.87
CA THR A 292 3.07 -13.82 -27.11
C THR A 292 3.77 -14.63 -26.02
N ALA A 293 3.15 -14.75 -24.86
CA ALA A 293 3.58 -15.64 -23.78
C ALA A 293 2.85 -17.01 -23.78
N THR A 294 2.00 -17.25 -24.78
CA THR A 294 1.19 -18.47 -24.92
C THR A 294 1.43 -19.15 -26.27
N THR A 295 1.13 -20.45 -26.33
CA THR A 295 1.35 -21.26 -27.52
C THR A 295 0.52 -20.80 -28.72
N MET A 296 1.18 -20.59 -29.86
CA MET A 296 0.58 -20.06 -31.09
C MET A 296 -0.65 -20.82 -31.59
N ARG A 297 -0.73 -22.13 -31.30
CA ARG A 297 -1.85 -23.00 -31.75
C ARG A 297 -3.20 -22.52 -31.25
N ASN A 298 -3.22 -21.84 -30.11
CA ASN A 298 -4.45 -21.43 -29.43
C ASN A 298 -4.89 -20.00 -29.78
N GLN A 299 -4.13 -19.26 -30.60
CA GLN A 299 -4.44 -17.87 -30.95
C GLN A 299 -4.96 -17.72 -32.38
N GLN A 300 -6.19 -17.21 -32.49
CA GLN A 300 -6.80 -16.94 -33.79
C GLN A 300 -6.07 -15.84 -34.56
N LEU A 301 -5.60 -14.80 -33.86
CA LEU A 301 -4.83 -13.71 -34.46
C LEU A 301 -3.63 -14.28 -35.25
N ILE A 302 -2.79 -15.07 -34.59
CA ILE A 302 -1.56 -15.61 -35.17
C ILE A 302 -1.88 -16.54 -36.34
N ASN A 303 -2.87 -17.42 -36.19
CA ASN A 303 -3.29 -18.34 -37.26
C ASN A 303 -3.81 -17.57 -38.49
N GLY A 304 -4.61 -16.53 -38.26
CA GLY A 304 -5.13 -15.65 -39.30
C GLY A 304 -4.02 -14.91 -40.05
N LEU A 305 -3.02 -14.39 -39.34
CA LEU A 305 -1.87 -13.70 -39.95
C LEU A 305 -0.96 -14.67 -40.72
N ARG A 306 -0.72 -15.87 -40.21
CA ARG A 306 0.08 -16.91 -40.90
C ARG A 306 -0.53 -17.30 -42.24
N SER A 307 -1.86 -17.31 -42.36
CA SER A 307 -2.54 -17.58 -43.63
C SER A 307 -2.20 -16.58 -44.74
N MET A 308 -1.77 -15.37 -44.36
CA MET A 308 -1.40 -14.29 -45.29
C MET A 308 0.05 -14.39 -45.78
N ARG A 309 0.85 -15.34 -45.27
CA ARG A 309 2.27 -15.57 -45.64
C ARG A 309 3.21 -14.36 -45.43
N ILE A 310 2.84 -13.46 -44.52
CA ILE A 310 3.60 -12.24 -44.15
C ILE A 310 4.26 -12.32 -42.77
N VAL A 311 4.25 -13.49 -42.13
CA VAL A 311 4.73 -13.70 -40.75
C VAL A 311 6.06 -14.44 -40.74
N ASP A 312 7.08 -13.81 -40.17
CA ASP A 312 8.38 -14.39 -39.88
C ASP A 312 8.47 -14.74 -38.38
N ILE A 313 8.63 -16.02 -38.07
CA ILE A 313 8.72 -16.52 -36.69
C ILE A 313 10.17 -16.54 -36.25
N LEU A 314 10.47 -15.83 -35.17
CA LEU A 314 11.78 -15.79 -34.53
C LEU A 314 11.84 -16.78 -33.37
N ARG A 315 12.93 -17.52 -33.29
CA ARG A 315 13.20 -18.47 -32.21
C ARG A 315 14.20 -17.89 -31.23
N ASP A 316 14.40 -18.55 -30.09
CA ASP A 316 15.30 -18.08 -29.03
C ASP A 316 16.73 -17.77 -29.50
N LYS A 317 17.24 -18.55 -30.48
CA LYS A 317 18.55 -18.32 -31.11
C LYS A 317 18.66 -17.02 -31.91
N ASP A 318 17.53 -16.45 -32.34
CA ASP A 318 17.45 -15.21 -33.11
C ASP A 318 17.29 -13.99 -32.20
N LEU A 319 17.14 -14.21 -30.89
CA LEU A 319 17.03 -13.17 -29.87
C LEU A 319 18.41 -12.77 -29.35
N LEU A 320 18.45 -11.64 -28.65
CA LEU A 320 19.63 -11.17 -27.95
C LEU A 320 20.25 -12.27 -27.09
N ASN A 321 21.56 -12.45 -27.16
CA ASN A 321 22.26 -13.27 -26.19
C ASN A 321 22.23 -12.59 -24.81
N ARG A 322 22.61 -13.33 -23.77
CA ARG A 322 22.56 -12.83 -22.40
C ARG A 322 23.46 -11.61 -22.18
N THR A 323 24.66 -11.61 -22.74
CA THR A 323 25.65 -10.53 -22.54
C THR A 323 25.23 -9.21 -23.18
N ASP A 324 24.68 -9.24 -24.39
CA ASP A 324 24.22 -8.06 -25.12
C ASP A 324 22.94 -7.50 -24.49
N PHE A 325 22.05 -8.39 -24.04
CA PHE A 325 20.85 -8.02 -23.29
C PHE A 325 21.19 -7.32 -21.97
N GLU A 326 22.12 -7.88 -21.19
CA GLU A 326 22.62 -7.31 -19.94
C GLU A 326 23.21 -5.91 -20.17
N LYS A 327 24.07 -5.76 -21.18
CA LYS A 327 24.69 -4.48 -21.54
C LYS A 327 23.66 -3.42 -21.91
N LEU A 328 22.66 -3.79 -22.73
CA LEU A 328 21.60 -2.87 -23.16
C LEU A 328 20.75 -2.39 -21.98
N ILE A 329 20.39 -3.29 -21.05
CA ILE A 329 19.65 -2.91 -19.84
C ILE A 329 20.48 -1.98 -18.96
N GLN A 330 21.75 -2.30 -18.74
CA GLN A 330 22.67 -1.46 -17.96
C GLN A 330 22.83 -0.06 -18.57
N ASP A 331 22.84 0.04 -19.90
CA ASP A 331 22.92 1.32 -20.58
C ASP A 331 21.66 2.18 -20.40
N MET A 332 20.48 1.55 -20.36
CA MET A 332 19.19 2.24 -20.17
C MET A 332 18.89 2.57 -18.69
N ASN A 333 19.53 1.91 -17.73
CA ASN A 333 19.18 2.00 -16.30
C ASN A 333 20.16 2.81 -15.43
N LYS A 334 21.06 3.61 -16.01
CA LYS A 334 22.13 4.36 -15.30
C LYS A 334 21.68 5.21 -14.11
N ASN A 335 20.43 5.68 -14.10
CA ASN A 335 19.85 6.51 -13.02
C ASN A 335 18.99 5.69 -12.03
N CYS A 336 19.21 4.39 -11.94
CA CYS A 336 18.48 3.48 -11.04
C CYS A 336 19.44 2.80 -10.07
N ILE A 337 19.09 2.79 -8.79
CA ILE A 337 19.87 2.15 -7.73
C ILE A 337 18.98 1.15 -7.01
N LEU A 338 19.36 -0.12 -7.03
CA LEU A 338 18.66 -1.17 -6.31
C LEU A 338 19.20 -1.29 -4.89
N VAL A 339 18.34 -1.27 -3.88
CA VAL A 339 18.72 -1.40 -2.47
C VAL A 339 18.03 -2.62 -1.86
N THR A 340 18.81 -3.62 -1.49
CA THR A 340 18.33 -4.87 -0.90
C THR A 340 18.97 -5.10 0.47
N SER A 341 18.46 -6.09 1.21
CA SER A 341 18.97 -6.45 2.53
C SER A 341 18.66 -7.91 2.82
N ARG A 342 19.46 -8.57 3.67
CA ARG A 342 19.13 -9.91 4.17
C ARG A 342 17.74 -9.90 4.84
N ILE A 343 17.54 -9.04 5.82
CA ILE A 343 16.35 -9.04 6.67
C ILE A 343 15.72 -7.65 6.74
N SER A 344 14.41 -7.61 7.00
CA SER A 344 13.71 -6.35 7.25
C SER A 344 14.20 -5.71 8.56
N GLY A 345 14.33 -4.38 8.57
CA GLY A 345 14.80 -3.60 9.72
C GLY A 345 16.30 -3.28 9.75
N LEU A 346 17.07 -3.59 8.68
CA LEU A 346 18.49 -3.22 8.57
C LEU A 346 18.73 -1.76 8.13
N GLY A 347 17.69 -1.02 7.76
CA GLY A 347 17.78 0.42 7.51
C GLY A 347 17.92 0.81 6.04
N LYS A 348 17.41 0.01 5.09
CA LYS A 348 17.36 0.33 3.65
C LYS A 348 16.78 1.72 3.38
N SER A 349 15.60 2.03 3.93
CA SER A 349 14.99 3.35 3.75
C SER A 349 15.85 4.49 4.31
N THR A 350 16.56 4.24 5.42
CA THR A 350 17.48 5.22 6.03
C THR A 350 18.72 5.42 5.16
N PHE A 351 19.25 4.35 4.57
CA PHE A 351 20.36 4.39 3.62
C PHE A 351 19.98 5.24 2.40
N ILE A 352 18.83 4.95 1.78
CA ILE A 352 18.31 5.70 0.62
C ILE A 352 18.12 7.17 0.97
N ARG A 353 17.49 7.46 2.11
CA ARG A 353 17.26 8.84 2.56
C ARG A 353 18.58 9.60 2.72
N LYS A 354 19.58 9.01 3.36
CA LYS A 354 20.90 9.63 3.51
C LYS A 354 21.59 9.87 2.17
N ALA A 355 21.53 8.90 1.25
CA ALA A 355 22.09 9.05 -0.08
C ALA A 355 21.45 10.22 -0.85
N ILE A 356 20.14 10.39 -0.74
CA ILE A 356 19.40 11.48 -1.37
C ILE A 356 19.70 12.82 -0.68
N ASP A 357 19.71 12.85 0.66
CA ASP A 357 20.01 14.04 1.45
C ASP A 357 21.42 14.58 1.15
N THR A 358 22.41 13.70 0.92
CA THR A 358 23.77 14.11 0.50
C THR A 358 23.81 14.78 -0.88
N SER A 359 22.85 14.51 -1.74
CA SER A 359 22.73 15.15 -3.06
C SER A 359 21.92 16.45 -3.03
N ASN A 360 21.40 16.87 -1.87
CA ASN A 360 20.58 18.07 -1.69
C ASN A 360 19.38 18.18 -2.66
N VAL A 361 18.82 17.03 -3.03
CA VAL A 361 17.61 16.94 -3.87
C VAL A 361 16.40 16.55 -3.04
N LYS A 362 15.20 16.84 -3.54
CA LYS A 362 13.96 16.53 -2.83
C LYS A 362 13.73 15.01 -2.73
N TYR A 363 13.52 14.51 -1.52
CA TYR A 363 13.17 13.11 -1.26
C TYR A 363 11.67 12.86 -1.49
N VAL A 364 11.34 11.99 -2.45
CA VAL A 364 9.96 11.59 -2.75
C VAL A 364 9.78 10.10 -2.50
N LYS A 365 9.13 9.73 -1.39
CA LYS A 365 8.78 8.34 -1.10
C LYS A 365 7.52 7.90 -1.85
N PHE A 366 7.59 6.77 -2.54
CA PHE A 366 6.49 6.21 -3.32
C PHE A 366 6.29 4.72 -3.01
N PRO A 367 5.37 4.39 -2.08
CA PRO A 367 5.11 3.00 -1.68
C PRO A 367 4.22 2.25 -2.69
N ILE A 368 4.55 0.99 -2.96
CA ILE A 368 3.77 0.04 -3.79
C ILE A 368 3.58 -1.25 -3.00
N TYR A 369 2.35 -1.48 -2.51
CA TYR A 369 2.00 -2.63 -1.68
C TYR A 369 0.60 -3.14 -2.00
N GLY A 370 0.39 -4.44 -1.81
CA GLY A 370 -0.92 -5.10 -1.90
C GLY A 370 -1.53 -5.07 -3.30
N ASP A 371 -2.85 -5.08 -3.34
CA ASP A 371 -3.63 -4.93 -4.57
C ASP A 371 -3.63 -3.47 -5.00
N PHE A 372 -3.33 -3.24 -6.27
CA PHE A 372 -3.36 -1.90 -6.87
C PHE A 372 -4.12 -1.93 -8.20
N ASP A 373 -4.82 -0.85 -8.51
CA ASP A 373 -5.29 -0.56 -9.86
C ASP A 373 -4.25 0.31 -10.57
N ILE A 374 -4.00 0.01 -11.85
CA ILE A 374 -2.88 0.60 -12.61
C ILE A 374 -3.09 2.09 -12.89
N ASP A 375 -4.34 2.53 -13.10
CA ASP A 375 -4.66 3.93 -13.34
C ASP A 375 -4.55 4.71 -12.02
N THR A 376 -4.97 4.13 -10.89
CA THR A 376 -4.77 4.72 -9.56
C THR A 376 -3.28 4.86 -9.21
N LEU A 377 -2.46 3.86 -9.54
CA LEU A 377 -1.00 3.92 -9.38
C LEU A 377 -0.39 5.03 -10.25
N ALA A 378 -0.85 5.15 -11.49
CA ALA A 378 -0.42 6.16 -12.44
C ALA A 378 -0.75 7.58 -11.96
N GLU A 379 -2.00 7.84 -11.55
CA GLU A 379 -2.46 9.12 -11.00
C GLU A 379 -1.65 9.54 -9.77
N ARG A 380 -1.40 8.58 -8.85
CA ARG A 380 -0.55 8.82 -7.68
C ARG A 380 0.85 9.28 -8.10
N LEU A 381 1.44 8.69 -9.14
CA LEU A 381 2.78 9.07 -9.60
C LEU A 381 2.77 10.42 -10.32
N CYS A 382 1.78 10.69 -11.18
CA CYS A 382 1.56 11.99 -11.84
C CYS A 382 1.42 13.13 -10.83
N SER A 383 0.69 12.91 -9.72
CA SER A 383 0.54 13.90 -8.64
C SER A 383 1.87 14.31 -7.98
N LYS A 384 2.92 13.49 -8.13
CA LYS A 384 4.26 13.76 -7.60
C LYS A 384 5.21 14.38 -8.61
N TYR A 385 4.83 14.53 -9.88
CA TYR A 385 5.73 14.93 -10.97
C TYR A 385 6.52 16.22 -10.66
N SER A 386 5.85 17.28 -10.19
CA SER A 386 6.52 18.55 -9.85
C SER A 386 7.60 18.40 -8.76
N GLN A 387 7.49 17.38 -7.90
CA GLN A 387 8.49 17.08 -6.89
C GLN A 387 9.68 16.29 -7.46
N LEU A 388 9.44 15.54 -8.54
CA LEU A 388 10.42 14.70 -9.21
C LEU A 388 11.33 15.50 -10.16
N GLU A 389 10.87 16.65 -10.67
CA GLU A 389 11.69 17.54 -11.52
C GLU A 389 13.00 17.97 -10.84
N THR A 390 12.98 18.15 -9.52
CA THR A 390 14.14 18.54 -8.70
C THR A 390 14.44 17.54 -7.58
N GLY A 391 13.98 16.29 -7.76
CA GLY A 391 13.97 15.28 -6.69
C GLY A 391 14.48 13.92 -7.13
N ALA A 392 14.60 13.04 -6.14
CA ALA A 392 14.82 11.61 -6.33
C ALA A 392 13.62 10.84 -5.78
N ILE A 393 13.23 9.78 -6.47
CA ILE A 393 12.14 8.91 -6.05
C ILE A 393 12.68 7.67 -5.34
N HIS A 394 12.08 7.36 -4.21
CA HIS A 394 12.26 6.10 -3.50
C HIS A 394 11.01 5.24 -3.75
N LEU A 395 11.14 4.27 -4.66
CA LEU A 395 10.15 3.22 -4.89
C LEU A 395 10.29 2.16 -3.80
N ASP A 396 9.35 2.16 -2.85
CA ASP A 396 9.32 1.21 -1.74
C ASP A 396 8.33 0.09 -2.08
N ILE A 397 8.85 -1.04 -2.54
CA ILE A 397 8.08 -2.13 -3.14
C ILE A 397 8.02 -3.31 -2.17
N GLY A 398 6.82 -3.59 -1.65
CA GLY A 398 6.55 -4.79 -0.86
C GLY A 398 5.64 -5.76 -1.59
N THR A 399 5.11 -6.76 -0.89
CA THR A 399 4.31 -7.83 -1.49
C THR A 399 3.08 -7.31 -2.24
N THR A 400 2.82 -7.86 -3.43
CA THR A 400 1.68 -7.51 -4.29
C THR A 400 1.02 -8.78 -4.81
N ALA A 401 -0.30 -8.76 -5.08
CA ALA A 401 -0.99 -9.95 -5.59
C ALA A 401 -0.72 -10.22 -7.07
N ASN A 402 -0.51 -9.16 -7.88
CA ASN A 402 -0.22 -9.27 -9.31
C ASN A 402 1.22 -8.85 -9.63
N SER A 403 2.18 -9.70 -9.25
CA SER A 403 3.61 -9.45 -9.48
C SER A 403 3.98 -9.36 -10.96
N GLN A 404 3.22 -10.02 -11.86
CA GLN A 404 3.46 -9.97 -13.29
C GLN A 404 3.14 -8.59 -13.89
N GLU A 405 1.95 -8.05 -13.62
CA GLU A 405 1.57 -6.71 -14.09
C GLU A 405 2.51 -5.64 -13.51
N LEU A 406 2.88 -5.77 -12.23
CA LEU A 406 3.87 -4.89 -11.62
C LEU A 406 5.23 -4.98 -12.32
N ASN A 407 5.71 -6.17 -12.66
CA ASN A 407 6.97 -6.34 -13.39
C ASN A 407 6.95 -5.60 -14.74
N GLU A 408 5.83 -5.68 -15.46
CA GLU A 408 5.63 -4.98 -16.75
C GLU A 408 5.66 -3.45 -16.58
N VAL A 409 4.98 -2.94 -15.56
CA VAL A 409 5.03 -1.51 -15.18
C VAL A 409 6.45 -1.09 -14.81
N LEU A 410 7.16 -1.91 -14.03
CA LEU A 410 8.47 -1.56 -13.50
C LEU A 410 9.52 -1.43 -14.60
N TYR A 411 9.69 -2.38 -15.53
CA TYR A 411 10.67 -2.14 -16.59
C TYR A 411 10.26 -1.00 -17.52
N CYS A 412 8.97 -0.73 -17.73
CA CYS A 412 8.53 0.44 -18.48
C CYS A 412 8.99 1.75 -17.77
N LEU A 413 8.75 1.83 -16.46
CA LEU A 413 9.15 2.98 -15.64
C LEU A 413 10.68 3.11 -15.52
N LEU A 414 11.39 2.02 -15.28
CA LEU A 414 12.82 2.02 -15.00
C LEU A 414 13.68 2.22 -16.26
N LEU A 415 13.27 1.63 -17.39
CA LEU A 415 14.02 1.69 -18.65
C LEU A 415 13.57 2.85 -19.54
N PHE A 416 12.26 3.06 -19.67
CA PHE A 416 11.70 4.05 -20.59
C PHE A 416 11.22 5.33 -19.92
N ARG A 417 11.19 5.39 -18.57
CA ARG A 417 10.69 6.54 -17.78
C ARG A 417 9.22 6.87 -18.01
N ASN A 418 8.50 5.96 -18.66
CA ASN A 418 7.13 6.16 -19.11
C ASN A 418 6.40 4.83 -19.14
N PHE A 419 5.11 4.83 -18.83
CA PHE A 419 4.26 3.67 -19.04
C PHE A 419 2.81 4.08 -19.26
N ARG A 420 2.05 3.19 -19.90
CA ARG A 420 0.60 3.30 -20.04
C ARG A 420 0.00 1.91 -20.29
N PHE A 421 -0.72 1.40 -19.30
CA PHE A 421 -1.46 0.13 -19.39
C PHE A 421 -2.98 0.34 -19.34
N GLY A 422 -3.43 1.47 -18.76
CA GLY A 422 -4.82 1.90 -18.71
C GLY A 422 -5.10 3.20 -19.46
N GLN A 423 -5.98 4.03 -18.91
CA GLN A 423 -6.33 5.34 -19.48
C GLN A 423 -5.31 6.42 -19.13
N VAL A 424 -4.61 6.27 -18.01
CA VAL A 424 -3.65 7.27 -17.51
C VAL A 424 -2.26 6.93 -18.02
N ALA A 425 -1.63 7.91 -18.67
CA ALA A 425 -0.23 7.83 -19.06
C ALA A 425 0.64 8.42 -17.96
N VAL A 426 1.82 7.84 -17.75
CA VAL A 426 2.82 8.37 -16.83
C VAL A 426 4.09 8.68 -17.58
N SER A 427 4.69 9.80 -17.21
CA SER A 427 6.04 10.20 -17.59
C SER A 427 6.73 10.72 -16.35
N ILE A 428 7.99 10.34 -16.12
CA ILE A 428 8.86 10.93 -15.11
C ILE A 428 10.08 11.57 -15.79
N PRO A 429 10.69 12.61 -15.20
CA PRO A 429 11.86 13.25 -15.78
C PRO A 429 13.02 12.26 -15.95
N THR A 430 13.72 12.34 -17.08
CA THR A 430 14.85 11.44 -17.40
C THR A 430 16.05 11.63 -16.47
N THR A 431 16.14 12.81 -15.83
CA THR A 431 17.16 13.18 -14.84
C THR A 431 16.85 12.68 -13.43
N THR A 432 15.62 12.25 -13.15
CA THR A 432 15.21 11.80 -11.81
C THR A 432 15.92 10.49 -11.45
N MET A 433 16.66 10.49 -10.36
CA MET A 433 17.24 9.28 -9.77
C MET A 433 16.14 8.42 -9.14
N ILE A 434 16.17 7.11 -9.44
CA ILE A 434 15.23 6.12 -8.88
C ILE A 434 15.98 5.21 -7.92
N TYR A 435 15.59 5.20 -6.66
CA TYR A 435 16.01 4.23 -5.67
C TYR A 435 14.91 3.19 -5.50
N ILE A 436 15.26 1.91 -5.60
CA ILE A 436 14.32 0.79 -5.52
C ILE A 436 14.61 0.03 -4.23
N GLU A 437 13.70 0.09 -3.28
CA GLU A 437 13.73 -0.72 -2.06
C GLU A 437 12.83 -1.94 -2.26
N LEU A 438 13.38 -3.15 -2.13
CA LEU A 438 12.61 -4.40 -2.17
C LEU A 438 12.40 -4.94 -0.76
N ASP A 439 11.21 -5.47 -0.48
CA ASP A 439 10.96 -6.17 0.76
C ASP A 439 11.86 -7.41 0.89
N ALA A 440 12.38 -7.61 2.09
CA ALA A 440 13.28 -8.70 2.45
C ALA A 440 12.53 -9.88 3.10
N SER A 441 11.20 -9.94 2.94
CA SER A 441 10.39 -11.06 3.41
C SER A 441 10.71 -12.34 2.62
N PRO A 442 10.68 -13.53 3.25
CA PRO A 442 10.93 -14.81 2.57
C PRO A 442 10.01 -15.06 1.39
N ASP A 443 8.76 -14.63 1.50
CA ASP A 443 7.71 -14.79 0.48
C ASP A 443 7.72 -13.68 -0.60
N ALA A 444 8.74 -12.81 -0.61
CA ALA A 444 8.86 -11.76 -1.63
C ALA A 444 9.25 -12.37 -2.98
N THR A 445 8.26 -12.87 -3.71
CA THR A 445 8.33 -13.25 -5.14
C THR A 445 8.97 -12.16 -5.99
N LEU A 446 8.92 -10.90 -5.53
CA LEU A 446 9.54 -9.75 -6.16
C LEU A 446 11.08 -9.82 -6.23
N ASN A 447 11.73 -10.47 -5.27
CA ASN A 447 13.18 -10.69 -5.32
C ASN A 447 13.58 -11.67 -6.43
N GLN A 448 12.61 -12.40 -6.99
CA GLN A 448 12.81 -13.33 -8.11
C GLN A 448 12.55 -12.66 -9.47
N LEU A 449 12.13 -11.39 -9.52
CA LEU A 449 11.87 -10.73 -10.79
C LEU A 449 13.17 -10.59 -11.61
N PRO A 450 13.21 -11.11 -12.86
CA PRO A 450 14.42 -11.13 -13.66
C PRO A 450 15.02 -9.74 -13.94
N LEU A 451 14.23 -8.67 -13.92
CA LEU A 451 14.73 -7.32 -14.19
C LEU A 451 15.79 -6.87 -13.17
N PHE A 452 15.58 -7.17 -11.89
CA PHE A 452 16.41 -6.63 -10.81
C PHE A 452 17.83 -7.18 -10.81
N GLN A 453 18.05 -8.37 -11.40
CA GLN A 453 19.39 -8.94 -11.53
C GLN A 453 20.31 -8.10 -12.45
N TYR A 454 19.72 -7.21 -13.26
CA TYR A 454 20.43 -6.39 -14.24
C TYR A 454 20.58 -4.92 -13.82
N ILE A 455 20.07 -4.53 -12.65
CA ILE A 455 20.15 -3.14 -12.16
C ILE A 455 21.49 -2.93 -11.45
N THR A 456 22.30 -2.03 -12.01
CA THR A 456 23.60 -1.63 -11.45
C THR A 456 23.71 -0.10 -11.39
N PRO A 457 24.11 0.49 -10.25
CA PRO A 457 24.64 -0.17 -9.05
C PRO A 457 23.54 -0.76 -8.15
N SER A 458 23.88 -1.84 -7.45
CA SER A 458 23.08 -2.40 -6.36
C SER A 458 23.81 -2.22 -5.02
N ALA A 459 23.07 -1.79 -4.00
CA ALA A 459 23.56 -1.62 -2.65
C ALA A 459 22.90 -2.67 -1.75
N VAL A 460 23.72 -3.47 -1.06
CA VAL A 460 23.24 -4.47 -0.11
C VAL A 460 23.49 -3.98 1.31
N VAL A 461 22.42 -3.78 2.06
CA VAL A 461 22.50 -3.47 3.50
C VAL A 461 22.55 -4.79 4.26
N GLU A 462 23.76 -5.23 4.61
CA GLU A 462 23.99 -6.54 5.24
C GLU A 462 23.77 -6.53 6.75
N LYS A 463 24.17 -5.45 7.42
CA LYS A 463 24.20 -5.35 8.88
C LYS A 463 23.91 -3.92 9.35
N VAL A 464 23.58 -3.80 10.63
CA VAL A 464 23.46 -2.52 11.32
C VAL A 464 24.82 -1.81 11.34
N ASP A 465 24.87 -0.63 10.74
CA ASP A 465 26.06 0.22 10.77
C ASP A 465 26.06 1.12 12.01
N TRP A 466 26.78 0.68 13.04
CA TRP A 466 26.92 1.37 14.32
C TRP A 466 27.60 2.75 14.23
N THR A 467 28.33 3.04 13.16
CA THR A 467 28.92 4.38 12.96
C THR A 467 27.86 5.43 12.65
N THR A 468 26.71 4.99 12.15
CA THR A 468 25.60 5.85 11.73
C THR A 468 24.55 6.06 12.82
N LEU A 469 24.83 5.59 14.06
CA LEU A 469 23.96 5.72 15.21
C LEU A 469 23.66 7.21 15.50
N ASN A 470 22.41 7.61 15.31
CA ASN A 470 21.98 8.97 15.62
C ASN A 470 21.80 9.13 17.15
N ILE A 471 22.84 9.60 17.83
CA ILE A 471 22.84 9.81 19.29
C ILE A 471 21.82 10.83 19.78
N GLU A 472 21.31 11.71 18.92
CA GLU A 472 20.32 12.72 19.29
C GLU A 472 18.89 12.15 19.34
N TYR A 473 18.69 10.96 18.77
CA TYR A 473 17.38 10.33 18.69
C TYR A 473 17.10 9.36 19.85
N GLY A 474 15.84 9.28 20.29
CA GLY A 474 15.30 8.11 20.99
C GLY A 474 15.87 7.80 22.37
N GLY A 475 16.41 8.76 23.10
CA GLY A 475 16.92 8.53 24.46
C GLY A 475 18.28 7.80 24.53
N ILE A 476 18.99 7.69 23.40
CA ILE A 476 20.32 7.05 23.31
C ILE A 476 21.31 7.68 24.29
N GLN A 477 21.40 9.01 24.33
CA GLN A 477 22.26 9.73 25.28
C GLN A 477 21.93 9.41 26.73
N ALA A 478 20.64 9.39 27.09
CA ALA A 478 20.21 9.07 28.44
C ALA A 478 20.62 7.65 28.82
N VAL A 479 20.31 6.66 27.97
CA VAL A 479 20.71 5.26 28.18
C VAL A 479 22.22 5.12 28.31
N ALA A 480 22.99 5.73 27.40
CA ALA A 480 24.45 5.66 27.43
C ALA A 480 25.04 6.29 28.70
N ASN A 481 24.51 7.43 29.18
CA ASN A 481 24.95 8.04 30.43
C ASN A 481 24.75 7.09 31.63
N TYR A 482 23.57 6.46 31.73
CA TYR A 482 23.34 5.45 32.77
C TYR A 482 24.32 4.29 32.67
N LEU A 483 24.50 3.71 31.48
CA LEU A 483 25.43 2.61 31.27
C LEU A 483 26.87 3.01 31.65
N GLN A 484 27.31 4.23 31.33
CA GLN A 484 28.63 4.73 31.70
C GLN A 484 28.81 4.82 33.23
N THR A 485 27.81 5.29 33.97
CA THR A 485 27.89 5.36 35.44
C THR A 485 27.86 3.99 36.13
N ILE A 486 27.20 3.01 35.51
CA ILE A 486 27.22 1.62 35.95
C ILE A 486 28.61 1.03 35.73
N GLU A 487 29.20 1.24 34.53
CA GLU A 487 30.56 0.81 34.20
C GLU A 487 31.59 1.44 35.16
N ASN A 488 31.48 2.74 35.43
CA ASN A 488 32.37 3.48 36.33
C ASN A 488 32.05 3.31 37.82
N LYS A 489 30.99 2.56 38.17
CA LYS A 489 30.49 2.36 39.54
C LYS A 489 30.06 3.64 40.27
N THR A 490 29.90 4.76 39.58
CA THR A 490 29.45 6.04 40.17
C THR A 490 27.96 6.09 40.43
N ILE A 491 27.17 5.18 39.84
CA ILE A 491 25.73 5.03 40.13
C ILE A 491 25.48 4.71 41.62
N ILE A 492 26.49 4.23 42.34
CA ILE A 492 26.39 3.93 43.77
C ILE A 492 26.17 5.22 44.60
N THR A 493 26.87 6.30 44.25
CA THR A 493 26.94 7.53 45.05
C THR A 493 26.18 8.70 44.44
N GLN A 494 25.83 8.64 43.15
CA GLN A 494 25.20 9.75 42.43
C GLN A 494 23.84 9.34 41.86
N ASN A 495 22.86 10.24 41.97
CA ASN A 495 21.61 10.13 41.23
C ASN A 495 21.83 10.73 39.83
N ILE A 496 21.28 10.09 38.80
CA ILE A 496 21.42 10.53 37.41
C ILE A 496 20.05 11.00 36.94
N ASN A 497 20.00 12.14 36.26
CA ASN A 497 18.78 12.70 35.72
C ASN A 497 19.08 13.52 34.47
N SER A 498 18.02 14.02 33.81
CA SER A 498 18.17 14.83 32.59
C SER A 498 19.04 16.06 32.75
N SER A 499 19.13 16.65 33.95
CA SER A 499 19.94 17.84 34.22
C SER A 499 21.44 17.57 34.38
N ASN A 500 21.86 16.33 34.63
CA ASN A 500 23.27 15.98 34.86
C ASN A 500 23.88 15.04 33.80
N PHE A 501 23.16 14.80 32.70
CA PHE A 501 23.69 14.05 31.57
C PHE A 501 24.88 14.77 30.92
N LYS A 502 25.96 14.03 30.71
CA LYS A 502 27.09 14.48 29.90
C LYS A 502 26.81 14.13 28.45
N LYS A 503 27.09 15.05 27.53
CA LYS A 503 27.01 14.76 26.09
C LYS A 503 28.15 13.82 25.72
N LEU A 504 27.84 12.56 25.46
CA LEU A 504 28.79 11.53 25.02
C LEU A 504 28.91 11.55 23.50
N ASP A 505 30.07 11.18 22.95
CA ASP A 505 30.25 11.03 21.51
C ASP A 505 29.65 9.71 20.99
N ALA A 506 29.44 9.64 19.67
CA ALA A 506 28.80 8.48 19.03
C ALA A 506 29.56 7.17 19.28
N MET A 507 30.89 7.21 19.30
CA MET A 507 31.72 6.02 19.53
C MET A 507 31.52 5.49 20.95
N THR A 508 31.52 6.37 21.97
CA THR A 508 31.28 5.95 23.35
C THR A 508 29.86 5.43 23.56
N CYS A 509 28.83 6.12 23.04
CA CYS A 509 27.45 5.64 23.11
C CYS A 509 27.30 4.26 22.48
N SER A 510 27.87 4.07 21.30
CA SER A 510 27.83 2.83 20.55
C SER A 510 28.49 1.69 21.33
N ARG A 511 29.70 1.91 21.87
CA ARG A 511 30.42 0.91 22.69
C ARG A 511 29.60 0.47 23.90
N LEU A 512 29.05 1.43 24.66
CA LEU A 512 28.29 1.15 25.88
C LEU A 512 27.01 0.36 25.59
N ILE A 513 26.26 0.76 24.56
CA ILE A 513 25.02 0.07 24.17
C ILE A 513 25.32 -1.32 23.65
N GLN A 514 26.33 -1.47 22.78
CA GLN A 514 26.73 -2.78 22.26
C GLN A 514 27.10 -3.77 23.36
N ALA A 515 27.81 -3.32 24.40
CA ALA A 515 28.22 -4.17 25.51
C ALA A 515 27.05 -4.84 26.25
N ILE A 516 25.86 -4.22 26.25
CA ILE A 516 24.66 -4.75 26.90
C ILE A 516 23.68 -5.38 25.90
N PHE A 517 23.60 -4.83 24.69
CA PHE A 517 22.61 -5.24 23.70
C PHE A 517 22.99 -6.52 22.94
N LEU A 518 24.28 -6.70 22.64
CA LEU A 518 24.80 -7.82 21.83
C LEU A 518 24.92 -9.17 22.57
N PRO A 519 25.25 -9.23 23.88
CA PRO A 519 25.36 -10.51 24.57
C PRO A 519 24.11 -11.37 24.41
N ASN A 520 24.30 -12.64 24.04
CA ASN A 520 23.24 -13.63 23.78
C ASN A 520 22.38 -13.37 22.52
N LYS A 521 22.84 -12.54 21.59
CA LYS A 521 22.22 -12.36 20.27
C LYS A 521 23.16 -12.75 19.15
N ASP A 522 22.58 -13.26 18.08
CA ASP A 522 23.30 -13.52 16.84
C ASP A 522 23.48 -12.21 16.06
N ALA A 523 24.74 -11.82 15.82
CA ALA A 523 25.09 -10.56 15.16
C ALA A 523 24.48 -10.44 13.75
N ASP A 524 24.22 -11.56 13.09
CA ASP A 524 23.64 -11.62 11.74
C ASP A 524 22.16 -11.22 11.70
N TYR A 525 21.46 -11.24 12.84
CA TYR A 525 20.01 -11.01 12.91
C TYR A 525 19.64 -9.70 13.60
N ILE A 526 20.64 -8.90 13.96
CA ILE A 526 20.45 -7.61 14.63
C ILE A 526 19.86 -6.58 13.68
N THR A 527 18.87 -5.84 14.16
CA THR A 527 18.18 -4.79 13.39
C THR A 527 18.06 -3.48 14.15
N TRP A 528 17.91 -2.38 13.41
CA TRP A 528 17.63 -1.07 13.98
C TRP A 528 16.32 -1.06 14.77
N THR A 529 15.34 -1.87 14.38
CA THR A 529 14.08 -2.03 15.11
C THR A 529 14.28 -2.68 16.48
N GLN A 530 15.11 -3.72 16.59
CA GLN A 530 15.42 -4.31 17.90
C GLN A 530 16.21 -3.33 18.77
N LEU A 531 17.12 -2.57 18.16
CA LEU A 531 17.89 -1.55 18.87
C LEU A 531 17.00 -0.41 19.38
N SER A 532 16.07 0.10 18.55
CA SER A 532 15.17 1.17 18.98
C SER A 532 14.25 0.71 20.11
N ILE A 533 13.74 -0.52 20.05
CA ILE A 533 12.97 -1.14 21.15
C ILE A 533 13.84 -1.23 22.42
N PHE A 534 15.07 -1.72 22.31
CA PHE A 534 15.99 -1.81 23.45
C PHE A 534 16.19 -0.45 24.11
N VAL A 535 16.57 0.57 23.32
CA VAL A 535 16.85 1.91 23.86
C VAL A 535 15.58 2.49 24.50
N ALA A 536 14.42 2.35 23.87
CA ALA A 536 13.17 2.89 24.42
C ALA A 536 12.79 2.26 25.78
N VAL A 537 12.92 0.93 25.91
CA VAL A 537 12.68 0.23 27.19
C VAL A 537 13.66 0.71 28.26
N PHE A 538 14.95 0.73 27.95
CA PHE A 538 15.97 1.15 28.91
C PHE A 538 15.85 2.60 29.32
N HIS A 539 15.53 3.49 28.37
CA HIS A 539 15.28 4.89 28.67
C HIS A 539 14.16 5.01 29.71
N ARG A 540 13.02 4.33 29.50
CA ARG A 540 11.90 4.37 30.45
C ARG A 540 12.25 3.78 31.82
N LEU A 541 12.94 2.63 31.84
CA LEU A 541 13.37 1.98 33.08
C LEU A 541 14.33 2.87 33.88
N PHE A 542 15.30 3.51 33.21
CA PHE A 542 16.27 4.38 33.87
C PHE A 542 15.65 5.68 34.36
N THR A 543 14.72 6.29 33.61
CA THR A 543 13.96 7.46 34.08
C THR A 543 13.12 7.13 35.32
N GLY A 544 12.49 5.95 35.35
CA GLY A 544 11.77 5.50 36.55
C GLY A 544 12.72 5.22 37.72
N PHE A 545 13.88 4.61 37.45
CA PHE A 545 14.90 4.35 38.45
C PHE A 545 15.40 5.63 39.13
N SER A 546 15.56 6.75 38.41
CA SER A 546 16.01 8.01 39.03
C SER A 546 14.94 8.79 39.76
N SER A 547 13.69 8.66 39.33
CA SER A 547 12.58 9.39 39.93
C SER A 547 12.04 8.73 41.19
N ASN A 548 12.37 7.46 41.43
CA ASN A 548 11.84 6.71 42.55
C ASN A 548 12.72 6.75 43.81
N VAL A 549 12.08 6.98 44.97
CA VAL A 549 12.74 7.07 46.28
C VAL A 549 13.38 5.74 46.70
N TYR A 550 12.76 4.60 46.41
CA TYR A 550 13.33 3.30 46.75
C TYR A 550 14.67 3.06 46.07
N PHE A 551 15.02 3.75 44.98
CA PHE A 551 16.25 3.52 44.21
C PHE A 551 17.27 4.69 44.31
N GLY A 552 17.02 5.65 45.19
CA GLY A 552 17.90 6.81 45.43
C GLY A 552 19.22 6.44 46.12
N ALA A 553 20.28 7.20 45.85
CA ALA A 553 21.60 7.02 46.48
C ALA A 553 21.54 7.13 48.03
N GLU A 554 20.70 8.05 48.52
CA GLU A 554 20.60 8.43 49.93
C GLU A 554 19.73 7.46 50.74
N SER A 555 18.96 6.60 50.07
CA SER A 555 17.94 5.74 50.69
C SER A 555 18.47 4.36 51.08
N LEU A 556 19.78 4.13 50.94
CA LEU A 556 20.38 2.79 50.95
C LEU A 556 21.35 2.55 52.11
N PRO A 557 21.14 1.49 52.93
CA PRO A 557 22.08 1.11 53.99
C PRO A 557 23.40 0.53 53.47
N GLU A 558 23.37 -0.16 52.33
CA GLU A 558 24.56 -0.78 51.70
C GLU A 558 24.67 -0.31 50.23
N PRO A 559 25.60 0.60 49.91
CA PRO A 559 25.69 1.24 48.59
C PRO A 559 25.90 0.24 47.43
N LYS A 560 26.52 -0.92 47.72
CA LYS A 560 26.75 -1.98 46.73
C LYS A 560 25.45 -2.60 46.19
N LEU A 561 24.38 -2.61 46.97
CA LEU A 561 23.08 -3.15 46.56
C LEU A 561 22.44 -2.33 45.43
N ARG A 562 22.76 -1.04 45.31
CA ARG A 562 22.28 -0.20 44.21
C ARG A 562 22.79 -0.69 42.85
N MET A 563 24.06 -1.14 42.83
CA MET A 563 24.68 -1.72 41.65
C MET A 563 24.00 -3.05 41.29
N ASP A 564 23.80 -3.92 42.28
CA ASP A 564 23.13 -5.21 42.08
C ASP A 564 21.70 -5.01 41.53
N LEU A 565 21.00 -3.97 41.98
CA LEU A 565 19.67 -3.60 41.51
C LEU A 565 19.67 -3.11 40.05
N ALA A 566 20.61 -2.22 39.70
CA ALA A 566 20.77 -1.75 38.33
C ALA A 566 21.13 -2.92 37.37
N GLN A 567 21.99 -3.84 37.82
CA GLN A 567 22.33 -5.05 37.06
C GLN A 567 21.14 -5.99 36.89
N ALA A 568 20.33 -6.19 37.94
CA ALA A 568 19.11 -6.99 37.85
C ALA A 568 18.10 -6.40 36.84
N LEU A 569 17.96 -5.07 36.78
CA LEU A 569 17.13 -4.39 35.78
C LEU A 569 17.67 -4.59 34.36
N ILE A 570 18.99 -4.50 34.17
CA ILE A 570 19.63 -4.79 32.88
C ILE A 570 19.33 -6.22 32.42
N GLN A 571 19.49 -7.20 33.31
CA GLN A 571 19.23 -8.61 33.00
C GLN A 571 17.76 -8.89 32.66
N SER A 572 16.83 -8.14 33.27
CA SER A 572 15.38 -8.26 33.03
C SER A 572 14.94 -7.86 31.60
N SER A 573 15.74 -7.07 30.90
CA SER A 573 15.38 -6.47 29.61
C SER A 573 15.37 -7.43 28.41
N ASN A 574 16.02 -8.59 28.52
CA ASN A 574 16.13 -9.58 27.43
C ASN A 574 14.75 -10.07 26.93
N LEU A 575 13.72 -10.02 27.78
CA LEU A 575 12.34 -10.35 27.45
C LEU A 575 11.74 -9.47 26.33
N PHE A 576 12.20 -8.23 26.18
CA PHE A 576 11.66 -7.29 25.20
C PHE A 576 12.35 -7.36 23.84
N THR A 577 13.58 -7.89 23.78
CA THR A 577 14.44 -7.74 22.59
C THR A 577 14.79 -9.04 21.88
N SER A 578 14.66 -10.21 22.53
CA SER A 578 15.33 -11.44 22.05
C SER A 578 14.40 -12.60 21.68
N LEU A 579 13.30 -12.84 22.41
CA LEU A 579 12.68 -14.18 22.39
C LEU A 579 11.81 -14.53 21.16
N SER A 580 11.17 -13.57 20.47
CA SER A 580 10.19 -13.88 19.41
C SER A 580 10.66 -13.59 17.98
N VAL A 581 11.49 -12.56 17.77
CA VAL A 581 11.79 -12.09 16.40
C VAL A 581 12.89 -12.90 15.74
N GLU A 582 13.91 -13.31 16.50
CA GLU A 582 15.05 -14.07 15.97
C GLU A 582 14.65 -15.50 15.58
N ASN A 583 13.89 -16.19 16.43
CA ASN A 583 13.39 -17.54 16.15
C ASN A 583 12.44 -17.57 14.96
N VAL A 584 11.50 -16.62 14.87
CA VAL A 584 10.61 -16.46 13.72
C VAL A 584 11.42 -16.24 12.44
N ARG A 585 12.45 -15.41 12.47
CA ARG A 585 13.27 -15.11 11.27
C ARG A 585 14.21 -16.25 10.87
N LYS A 586 14.78 -16.99 11.82
CA LYS A 586 15.59 -18.19 11.54
C LYS A 586 14.74 -19.26 10.84
N GLN A 587 13.52 -19.51 11.32
CA GLN A 587 12.62 -20.51 10.74
C GLN A 587 11.96 -20.07 9.42
N GLN A 588 11.69 -18.77 9.27
CA GLN A 588 11.22 -18.18 8.00
C GLN A 588 12.20 -18.40 6.83
N ARG A 589 13.47 -18.73 7.10
CA ARG A 589 14.50 -18.96 6.08
C ARG A 589 14.85 -20.43 5.83
N SER A 590 14.48 -21.34 6.74
CA SER A 590 14.65 -22.79 6.52
C SER A 590 13.62 -23.40 5.54
N VAL A 591 12.76 -22.56 4.95
CA VAL A 591 11.73 -22.89 3.94
C VAL A 591 12.34 -23.30 2.58
N THR A 592 13.65 -23.49 2.48
CA THR A 592 14.29 -24.17 1.34
C THR A 592 14.19 -25.70 1.40
N SER A 593 13.43 -26.27 2.33
CA SER A 593 13.13 -27.71 2.40
C SER A 593 11.62 -27.94 2.15
N ASP A 594 11.29 -28.96 1.35
CA ASP A 594 9.96 -29.26 0.77
C ASP A 594 8.81 -29.53 1.78
N GLU A 595 8.97 -29.23 3.06
CA GLU A 595 7.90 -29.31 4.06
C GLU A 595 7.56 -27.91 4.62
N PRO A 596 6.33 -27.40 4.42
CA PRO A 596 5.90 -26.16 5.05
C PRO A 596 5.73 -26.37 6.56
N MET A 597 6.79 -26.16 7.33
CA MET A 597 6.75 -26.15 8.79
C MET A 597 5.82 -25.03 9.28
N LYS A 598 4.96 -25.33 10.27
CA LYS A 598 3.95 -24.39 10.77
C LYS A 598 4.60 -23.21 11.48
N PHE A 599 4.28 -21.98 11.03
CA PHE A 599 4.65 -20.71 11.66
C PHE A 599 4.34 -20.64 13.17
N SER A 600 3.40 -21.46 13.66
CA SER A 600 3.05 -21.61 15.08
C SER A 600 4.23 -22.02 15.97
N ASP A 601 5.18 -22.77 15.44
CA ASP A 601 6.25 -23.39 16.24
C ASP A 601 7.40 -22.40 16.49
N ALA A 602 7.42 -21.30 15.74
CA ALA A 602 8.36 -20.18 15.90
C ALA A 602 7.95 -19.19 16.99
N ILE A 603 6.65 -19.17 17.31
CA ILE A 603 6.05 -18.23 18.26
C ILE A 603 6.27 -18.78 19.67
N VAL A 604 7.01 -18.04 20.49
CA VAL A 604 7.16 -18.39 21.91
C VAL A 604 5.80 -18.25 22.59
N GLN A 605 5.22 -19.39 22.98
CA GLN A 605 3.95 -19.47 23.67
C GLN A 605 4.03 -18.76 25.03
N TRP A 606 2.98 -17.99 25.36
CA TRP A 606 2.87 -17.25 26.62
C TRP A 606 3.18 -18.11 27.84
N ASP A 607 2.72 -19.36 27.86
CA ASP A 607 2.87 -20.26 29.01
C ASP A 607 4.33 -20.64 29.28
N LYS A 608 5.17 -20.65 28.24
CA LYS A 608 6.61 -20.98 28.32
C LYS A 608 7.48 -19.79 28.72
N ILE A 609 6.94 -18.57 28.71
CA ILE A 609 7.68 -17.36 29.09
C ILE A 609 7.69 -17.23 30.62
N GLN A 610 8.85 -16.96 31.19
CA GLN A 610 9.02 -16.53 32.59
C GLN A 610 9.40 -15.05 32.60
N PRO A 611 8.42 -14.13 32.52
CA PRO A 611 8.73 -12.72 32.54
C PRO A 611 9.22 -12.32 33.92
N PHE A 612 10.32 -11.58 33.98
CA PHE A 612 10.65 -10.72 35.12
C PHE A 612 10.99 -9.35 34.55
N THR A 613 10.25 -8.30 34.94
CA THR A 613 10.58 -6.91 34.61
C THR A 613 9.86 -5.95 35.57
N LEU A 614 9.93 -4.65 35.30
CA LEU A 614 9.39 -3.59 36.13
C LEU A 614 8.63 -2.57 35.28
N ALA A 615 7.43 -2.18 35.73
CA ALA A 615 6.75 -0.98 35.27
C ALA A 615 6.73 0.06 36.38
N PHE A 616 6.62 1.33 36.02
CA PHE A 616 6.44 2.42 36.97
C PHE A 616 4.99 2.93 36.93
N THR A 617 4.41 3.12 38.11
CA THR A 617 3.05 3.68 38.28
C THR A 617 3.01 5.15 37.87
N ALA A 618 1.83 5.77 37.90
CA ALA A 618 1.69 7.22 37.67
C ALA A 618 2.49 8.04 38.69
N SER A 619 2.57 7.57 39.94
CA SER A 619 3.39 8.14 41.02
C SER A 619 4.87 7.77 40.97
N ASN A 620 5.34 7.09 39.91
CA ASN A 620 6.68 6.53 39.76
C ASN A 620 7.05 5.44 40.79
N ASP A 621 6.08 4.76 41.39
CA ASP A 621 6.33 3.60 42.24
C ASP A 621 6.63 2.36 41.40
N PRO A 622 7.50 1.45 41.87
CA PRO A 622 7.81 0.23 41.16
C PRO A 622 6.68 -0.81 41.24
N LEU A 623 6.21 -1.28 40.09
CA LEU A 623 5.28 -2.39 39.93
C LEU A 623 5.96 -3.55 39.20
N PHE A 624 6.33 -4.59 39.94
CA PHE A 624 7.07 -5.73 39.40
C PHE A 624 6.18 -6.67 38.60
N ILE A 625 6.67 -7.13 37.45
CA ILE A 625 5.96 -8.01 36.53
C ILE A 625 6.64 -9.37 36.55
N TYR A 626 5.97 -10.38 37.12
CA TYR A 626 6.43 -11.76 37.17
C TYR A 626 5.26 -12.74 37.30
N LYS A 627 5.49 -14.03 37.03
CA LYS A 627 4.45 -15.07 37.19
C LYS A 627 4.49 -15.72 38.56
N LYS A 628 5.67 -16.04 39.06
CA LYS A 628 5.90 -16.65 40.37
C LYS A 628 6.89 -15.82 41.19
N PRO A 629 6.78 -15.77 42.53
CA PRO A 629 7.75 -15.08 43.37
C PRO A 629 9.20 -15.59 43.19
N THR A 630 9.38 -16.84 42.76
CA THR A 630 10.69 -17.42 42.43
C THR A 630 11.35 -16.81 41.20
N ASP A 631 10.57 -16.15 40.34
CA ASP A 631 11.08 -15.49 39.13
C ASP A 631 11.73 -14.14 39.46
N VAL A 632 11.56 -13.63 40.69
CA VAL A 632 12.16 -12.37 41.15
C VAL A 632 13.65 -12.58 41.48
N PRO A 633 14.57 -11.78 40.92
CA PRO A 633 15.99 -11.82 41.25
C PRO A 633 16.26 -11.71 42.75
N GLN A 634 17.07 -12.63 43.28
CA GLN A 634 17.41 -12.66 44.71
C GLN A 634 18.04 -11.36 45.22
N ALA A 635 18.77 -10.64 44.36
CA ALA A 635 19.32 -9.32 44.66
C ALA A 635 18.24 -8.30 45.06
N LEU A 636 17.09 -8.29 44.37
CA LEU A 636 15.96 -7.41 44.69
C LEU A 636 15.26 -7.82 45.98
N VAL A 637 15.11 -9.12 46.21
CA VAL A 637 14.54 -9.62 47.47
C VAL A 637 15.41 -9.21 48.66
N LYS A 638 16.74 -9.39 48.54
CA LYS A 638 17.71 -8.96 49.55
C LYS A 638 17.64 -7.44 49.77
N TYR A 639 17.56 -6.67 48.69
CA TYR A 639 17.44 -5.22 48.71
C TYR A 639 16.27 -4.74 49.55
N PHE A 640 15.04 -5.13 49.19
CA PHE A 640 13.84 -4.65 49.87
C PHE A 640 13.75 -5.20 51.29
N LYS A 641 14.28 -6.40 51.56
CA LYS A 641 14.37 -6.91 52.94
C LYS A 641 15.23 -6.01 53.82
N LEU A 642 16.40 -5.58 53.35
CA LEU A 642 17.27 -4.68 54.10
C LEU A 642 16.66 -3.27 54.23
N TYR A 643 16.05 -2.76 53.17
CA TYR A 643 15.35 -1.47 53.19
C TYR A 643 14.22 -1.46 54.23
N TYR A 644 13.31 -2.43 54.20
CA TYR A 644 12.22 -2.50 55.17
C TYR A 644 12.72 -2.80 56.59
N ASN A 645 13.83 -3.53 56.74
CA ASN A 645 14.47 -3.71 58.03
C ASN A 645 15.00 -2.39 58.62
N ALA A 646 15.62 -1.55 57.79
CA ALA A 646 16.04 -0.21 58.21
C ALA A 646 14.85 0.70 58.57
N CYS A 647 13.69 0.51 57.93
CA CYS A 647 12.47 1.24 58.21
C CYS A 647 11.57 0.62 59.31
N GLY A 648 11.96 -0.51 59.92
CA GLY A 648 11.18 -1.17 60.99
C GLY A 648 9.91 -1.91 60.53
N GLN A 649 9.83 -2.34 59.27
CA GLN A 649 8.64 -2.97 58.65
C GLN A 649 8.91 -4.39 58.07
N ASN A 650 9.63 -5.25 58.81
CA ASN A 650 10.36 -6.43 58.30
C ASN A 650 9.55 -7.51 57.55
N LEU A 651 8.26 -7.74 57.86
CA LEU A 651 7.48 -8.88 57.33
C LEU A 651 6.30 -8.48 56.44
N VAL A 652 5.64 -7.36 56.76
CA VAL A 652 4.49 -6.88 55.99
C VAL A 652 4.97 -6.25 54.67
N GLY A 653 6.07 -5.49 54.67
CA GLY A 653 6.54 -4.78 53.49
C GLY A 653 7.00 -5.68 52.32
N LEU A 654 7.64 -6.82 52.62
CA LEU A 654 8.18 -7.70 51.57
C LEU A 654 7.09 -8.50 50.86
N SER A 655 6.11 -9.00 51.61
CA SER A 655 4.96 -9.74 51.07
C SER A 655 4.02 -8.85 50.27
N THR A 656 3.92 -7.56 50.60
CA THR A 656 3.20 -6.57 49.79
C THR A 656 3.95 -6.17 48.52
N MET A 657 5.29 -6.14 48.57
CA MET A 657 6.15 -5.76 47.43
C MET A 657 6.22 -6.87 46.38
N PHE A 658 6.40 -8.11 46.84
CA PHE A 658 6.50 -9.31 46.00
C PHE A 658 5.43 -10.35 46.36
N PRO A 659 4.13 -10.04 46.17
CA PRO A 659 3.05 -10.98 46.47
C PRO A 659 3.07 -12.19 45.51
N ASP A 660 2.55 -13.32 45.97
CA ASP A 660 2.15 -14.37 45.04
C ASP A 660 0.85 -13.94 44.35
N TYR A 661 0.94 -13.65 43.04
CA TYR A 661 -0.21 -13.18 42.28
C TYR A 661 -1.35 -14.19 42.21
N ASN A 662 -1.11 -15.49 42.43
CA ASN A 662 -2.19 -16.46 42.45
C ASN A 662 -3.09 -16.33 43.69
N ASN A 663 -2.63 -15.63 44.73
CA ASN A 663 -3.36 -15.43 45.98
C ASN A 663 -4.10 -14.07 46.03
N LEU A 664 -3.99 -13.23 45.00
CA LEU A 664 -4.65 -11.93 44.95
C LEU A 664 -6.09 -12.03 44.44
N SER A 665 -6.98 -11.24 45.02
CA SER A 665 -8.37 -11.12 44.57
C SER A 665 -8.51 -10.14 43.40
N HIS A 666 -9.68 -10.15 42.76
CA HIS A 666 -10.07 -9.16 41.73
C HIS A 666 -9.81 -7.71 42.19
N SER A 667 -10.20 -7.39 43.43
CA SER A 667 -10.03 -6.06 44.00
C SER A 667 -8.57 -5.70 44.21
N ASP A 668 -7.73 -6.65 44.63
CA ASP A 668 -6.30 -6.41 44.83
C ASP A 668 -5.58 -6.14 43.49
N PHE A 669 -5.96 -6.89 42.44
CA PHE A 669 -5.48 -6.61 41.09
C PHE A 669 -5.92 -5.23 40.60
N PHE A 670 -7.17 -4.85 40.83
CA PHE A 670 -7.68 -3.55 40.40
C PHE A 670 -6.96 -2.40 41.09
N VAL A 671 -6.73 -2.47 42.41
CA VAL A 671 -5.95 -1.46 43.15
C VAL A 671 -4.55 -1.32 42.56
N LYS A 672 -3.87 -2.43 42.27
CA LYS A 672 -2.55 -2.41 41.61
C LYS A 672 -2.62 -1.81 40.20
N SER A 673 -3.61 -2.18 39.38
CA SER A 673 -3.78 -1.61 38.03
C SER A 673 -4.15 -0.12 38.08
N ALA A 674 -5.00 0.30 39.00
CA ALA A 674 -5.43 1.68 39.17
C ALA A 674 -4.25 2.63 39.45
N SER A 675 -3.17 2.13 40.07
CA SER A 675 -1.95 2.91 40.29
C SER A 675 -1.27 3.39 39.00
N LEU A 676 -1.57 2.78 37.85
CA LEU A 676 -1.05 3.20 36.54
C LEU A 676 -1.64 4.54 36.05
N SER A 677 -2.68 5.07 36.68
CA SER A 677 -3.34 6.31 36.29
C SER A 677 -3.78 7.14 37.48
N TYR A 678 -3.70 8.47 37.37
CA TYR A 678 -4.24 9.38 38.38
C TYR A 678 -5.78 9.40 38.45
N LYS A 679 -6.45 8.70 37.52
CA LYS A 679 -7.91 8.60 37.41
C LYS A 679 -8.61 8.41 38.76
N TYR A 680 -8.12 7.49 39.57
CA TYR A 680 -8.75 7.04 40.82
C TYR A 680 -8.22 7.71 42.09
N PHE A 681 -7.45 8.79 41.97
CA PHE A 681 -6.79 9.40 43.14
C PHE A 681 -7.46 10.70 43.60
N ASN A 682 -7.78 11.61 42.68
CA ASN A 682 -8.13 12.99 43.04
C ASN A 682 -9.43 13.52 42.42
N LYS A 683 -10.10 12.77 41.54
CA LYS A 683 -11.35 13.19 40.90
C LYS A 683 -12.46 12.17 41.08
N SER A 684 -13.65 12.57 40.67
CA SER A 684 -14.85 11.76 40.78
C SER A 684 -15.03 10.91 39.54
N ILE A 685 -15.58 9.71 39.71
CA ILE A 685 -15.80 8.75 38.63
C ILE A 685 -17.30 8.57 38.42
N CYS A 686 -17.71 8.55 37.16
CA CYS A 686 -19.08 8.15 36.81
C CYS A 686 -19.18 6.61 36.80
N PRO A 687 -20.07 5.98 37.57
CA PRO A 687 -20.21 4.52 37.58
C PRO A 687 -20.69 3.91 36.25
N LYS A 688 -21.23 4.72 35.33
CA LYS A 688 -21.75 4.25 34.03
C LYS A 688 -20.71 4.31 32.93
N CYS A 689 -20.19 5.50 32.63
CA CYS A 689 -19.18 5.66 31.58
C CYS A 689 -17.74 5.41 32.08
N PHE A 690 -17.54 5.37 33.40
CA PHE A 690 -16.24 5.31 34.06
C PHE A 690 -15.32 6.49 33.73
N GLY A 691 -15.80 7.55 33.10
CA GLY A 691 -15.03 8.76 32.86
C GLY A 691 -14.72 9.52 34.16
N GLN A 692 -13.64 10.30 34.11
CA GLN A 692 -13.22 11.20 35.18
C GLN A 692 -13.88 12.59 35.03
N TYR A 693 -14.43 13.13 36.13
CA TYR A 693 -15.13 14.42 36.16
C TYR A 693 -14.78 15.24 37.41
N ASP A 694 -14.92 16.57 37.33
CA ASP A 694 -14.92 17.38 38.55
C ASP A 694 -16.24 17.12 39.30
N PHE A 695 -16.26 17.25 40.63
CA PHE A 695 -17.37 16.78 41.48
C PHE A 695 -18.71 17.51 41.28
N LYS A 696 -18.81 18.44 40.33
CA LYS A 696 -20.07 19.13 40.08
C LYS A 696 -21.07 18.11 39.53
N GLN A 697 -22.24 18.01 40.17
CA GLN A 697 -23.25 16.96 39.96
C GLN A 697 -23.79 16.82 38.51
N VAL A 698 -23.38 17.67 37.56
CA VAL A 698 -23.98 17.80 36.21
C VAL A 698 -22.94 17.76 35.06
N GLU A 699 -21.71 17.29 35.27
CA GLU A 699 -20.65 17.39 34.23
C GLU A 699 -20.51 16.16 33.29
N CYS A 700 -21.30 15.09 33.47
CA CYS A 700 -21.22 13.92 32.58
C CYS A 700 -22.05 14.09 31.29
N ASN A 701 -21.40 14.48 30.20
CA ASN A 701 -22.05 14.67 28.88
C ASN A 701 -22.70 13.40 28.27
N LYS A 702 -22.40 12.20 28.79
CA LYS A 702 -22.94 10.91 28.29
C LYS A 702 -24.05 10.33 29.15
N CYS A 703 -24.26 10.81 30.37
CA CYS A 703 -25.24 10.25 31.31
C CYS A 703 -26.33 11.29 31.61
N ALA A 704 -27.53 11.08 31.06
CA ALA A 704 -28.69 11.94 31.29
C ALA A 704 -29.36 11.73 32.69
N SER A 705 -28.96 10.69 33.43
CA SER A 705 -29.52 10.37 34.75
C SER A 705 -28.63 10.89 35.90
N LYS A 706 -29.28 11.35 36.98
CA LYS A 706 -28.71 11.79 38.26
C LYS A 706 -28.05 10.64 39.06
N ASP A 707 -27.20 9.84 38.44
CA ASP A 707 -26.33 8.93 39.19
C ASP A 707 -25.13 9.74 39.69
N LEU A 708 -25.12 10.02 41.00
CA LEU A 708 -24.09 10.82 41.64
C LEU A 708 -22.69 10.26 41.33
N LEU A 709 -21.80 11.12 40.86
CA LEU A 709 -20.38 10.82 40.74
C LEU A 709 -19.86 10.29 42.08
N ILE A 710 -19.12 9.18 42.04
CA ILE A 710 -18.48 8.61 43.23
C ILE A 710 -17.08 9.17 43.39
N ARG A 711 -16.67 9.47 44.62
CA ARG A 711 -15.35 10.02 44.95
C ARG A 711 -14.81 9.38 46.23
N PRO A 712 -13.49 9.39 46.45
CA PRO A 712 -12.93 9.01 47.74
C PRO A 712 -13.41 9.96 48.84
N LYS A 713 -13.58 9.45 50.07
CA LYS A 713 -14.04 10.25 51.23
C LYS A 713 -13.04 11.35 51.59
N SER A 714 -11.75 11.07 51.43
CA SER A 714 -10.64 12.00 51.55
C SER A 714 -9.52 11.60 50.57
N PHE A 715 -8.49 12.44 50.41
CA PHE A 715 -7.30 12.11 49.62
C PHE A 715 -6.25 11.32 50.42
N GLY A 716 -6.62 10.78 51.59
CA GLY A 716 -5.77 9.85 52.34
C GLY A 716 -5.68 8.48 51.65
N SER A 717 -4.52 7.83 51.75
CA SER A 717 -4.24 6.54 51.08
C SER A 717 -5.30 5.46 51.37
N LYS A 718 -5.77 5.37 52.62
CA LYS A 718 -6.80 4.40 53.02
C LYS A 718 -8.15 4.66 52.34
N ASP A 719 -8.59 5.91 52.26
CA ASP A 719 -9.88 6.25 51.65
C ASP A 719 -9.84 6.09 50.12
N ILE A 720 -8.68 6.34 49.51
CA ILE A 720 -8.43 6.07 48.09
C ILE A 720 -8.48 4.56 47.81
N GLU A 721 -7.83 3.74 48.63
CA GLU A 721 -7.87 2.28 48.46
C GLU A 721 -9.29 1.74 48.63
N ILE A 722 -10.04 2.19 49.64
CA ILE A 722 -11.45 1.81 49.83
C ILE A 722 -12.29 2.19 48.59
N PHE A 723 -12.07 3.39 48.05
CA PHE A 723 -12.74 3.85 46.84
C PHE A 723 -12.40 2.98 45.62
N GLN A 724 -11.13 2.64 45.44
CA GLN A 724 -10.69 1.75 44.36
C GLN A 724 -11.29 0.35 44.50
N ARG A 725 -11.38 -0.19 45.72
CA ARG A 725 -12.01 -1.50 45.99
C ARG A 725 -13.53 -1.47 45.75
N ASP A 726 -14.22 -0.38 46.07
CA ASP A 726 -15.65 -0.20 45.73
C ASP A 726 -15.85 -0.21 44.20
N ILE A 727 -14.99 0.48 43.46
CA ILE A 727 -15.02 0.46 41.99
C ILE A 727 -14.73 -0.93 41.44
N ALA A 728 -13.73 -1.63 41.99
CA ALA A 728 -13.40 -2.98 41.57
C ALA A 728 -14.59 -3.93 41.72
N THR A 729 -15.30 -3.85 42.84
CA THR A 729 -16.49 -4.68 43.09
C THR A 729 -17.57 -4.45 42.03
N ARG A 730 -17.78 -3.20 41.61
CA ARG A 730 -18.74 -2.85 40.54
C ARG A 730 -18.30 -3.32 39.15
N LEU A 731 -17.00 -3.48 38.92
CA LEU A 731 -16.43 -3.92 37.65
C LEU A 731 -16.31 -5.45 37.54
N GLN A 732 -16.45 -6.17 38.64
CA GLN A 732 -16.23 -7.61 38.68
C GLN A 732 -17.18 -8.39 37.77
N ASP A 733 -18.43 -7.93 37.65
CA ASP A 733 -19.44 -8.52 36.76
C ASP A 733 -19.16 -8.22 35.27
N ASP A 734 -18.48 -7.10 34.97
CA ASP A 734 -18.11 -6.70 33.61
C ASP A 734 -16.84 -7.40 33.12
N TYR A 735 -15.82 -7.53 33.98
CA TYR A 735 -14.53 -8.12 33.64
C TYR A 735 -13.77 -8.63 34.87
N VAL A 736 -13.42 -9.92 34.86
CA VAL A 736 -12.65 -10.53 35.95
C VAL A 736 -11.15 -10.40 35.72
N LEU A 737 -10.50 -9.58 36.55
CA LEU A 737 -9.04 -9.55 36.67
C LEU A 737 -8.50 -10.83 37.31
N THR A 738 -7.56 -11.45 36.61
CA THR A 738 -6.76 -12.61 37.06
C THR A 738 -5.28 -12.25 37.00
N SER A 739 -4.42 -13.06 37.63
CA SER A 739 -2.96 -12.89 37.55
C SER A 739 -2.48 -12.81 36.10
N ASP A 740 -3.03 -13.67 35.25
CA ASP A 740 -2.69 -13.74 33.82
C ASP A 740 -3.06 -12.46 33.05
N ASN A 741 -4.31 -12.01 33.17
CA ASN A 741 -4.78 -10.78 32.51
C ASN A 741 -4.03 -9.54 33.04
N PHE A 742 -3.75 -9.49 34.34
CA PHE A 742 -2.98 -8.42 34.97
C PHE A 742 -1.57 -8.31 34.38
N ILE A 743 -0.80 -9.41 34.36
CA ILE A 743 0.56 -9.43 33.82
C ILE A 743 0.55 -9.04 32.33
N LYS A 744 -0.40 -9.57 31.53
CA LYS A 744 -0.56 -9.21 30.12
C LYS A 744 -0.81 -7.72 29.93
N MET A 745 -1.72 -7.13 30.72
CA MET A 745 -2.00 -5.68 30.68
C MET A 745 -0.76 -4.86 31.02
N LEU A 746 0.03 -5.26 32.03
CA LEU A 746 1.26 -4.54 32.39
C LEU A 746 2.32 -4.58 31.29
N LEU A 747 2.49 -5.72 30.62
CA LEU A 747 3.42 -5.85 29.49
C LEU A 747 2.98 -5.01 28.28
N ILE A 748 1.68 -4.95 28.00
CA ILE A 748 1.10 -4.09 26.96
C ILE A 748 1.32 -2.63 27.32
N TYR A 749 0.97 -2.24 28.55
CA TYR A 749 1.16 -0.88 29.06
C TYR A 749 2.62 -0.44 28.93
N LEU A 750 3.58 -1.29 29.34
CA LEU A 750 5.00 -0.98 29.23
C LEU A 750 5.44 -0.79 27.77
N ARG A 751 4.98 -1.64 26.84
CA ARG A 751 5.27 -1.47 25.40
C ARG A 751 4.73 -0.15 24.86
N VAL A 752 3.48 0.20 25.18
CA VAL A 752 2.84 1.45 24.75
C VAL A 752 3.57 2.67 25.32
N GLN A 753 3.91 2.65 26.61
CA GLN A 753 4.66 3.72 27.28
C GLN A 753 6.06 3.94 26.67
N CYS A 754 6.67 2.88 26.14
CA CYS A 754 7.95 2.95 25.43
C CYS A 754 7.80 3.31 23.94
N GLY A 755 6.58 3.57 23.44
CA GLY A 755 6.35 3.86 22.01
C GLY A 755 6.64 2.66 21.09
N ILE A 756 6.54 1.43 21.61
CA ILE A 756 6.80 0.20 20.87
C ILE A 756 5.50 -0.27 20.20
N PRO A 757 5.53 -0.65 18.90
CA PRO A 757 4.37 -1.25 18.25
C PRO A 757 3.89 -2.51 18.98
N VAL A 758 2.57 -2.61 19.19
CA VAL A 758 1.93 -3.74 19.87
C VAL A 758 1.07 -4.52 18.89
N LEU A 759 1.48 -5.75 18.60
CA LEU A 759 0.69 -6.74 17.86
C LEU A 759 0.33 -7.88 18.82
N ILE A 760 -0.96 -8.19 18.94
CA ILE A 760 -1.47 -9.25 19.82
C ILE A 760 -2.09 -10.34 18.95
N MET A 761 -1.46 -11.51 18.92
CA MET A 761 -1.95 -12.67 18.18
C MET A 761 -2.65 -13.64 19.14
N GLY A 762 -3.76 -14.23 18.68
CA GLY A 762 -4.49 -15.26 19.42
C GLY A 762 -5.82 -15.59 18.75
N GLU A 763 -6.42 -16.72 19.09
CA GLU A 763 -7.68 -17.20 18.51
C GLU A 763 -8.87 -16.25 18.77
N THR A 764 -9.90 -16.34 17.94
CA THR A 764 -11.16 -15.62 18.18
C THR A 764 -11.76 -16.07 19.50
N GLY A 765 -12.26 -15.13 20.31
CA GLY A 765 -12.87 -15.44 21.61
C GLY A 765 -11.91 -15.45 22.81
N CYS A 766 -10.59 -15.40 22.63
CA CYS A 766 -9.64 -15.38 23.75
C CYS A 766 -9.56 -14.04 24.54
N GLY A 767 -10.52 -13.13 24.35
CA GLY A 767 -10.64 -11.92 25.16
C GLY A 767 -9.71 -10.74 24.83
N LYS A 768 -8.94 -10.78 23.73
CA LYS A 768 -7.99 -9.70 23.33
C LYS A 768 -8.61 -8.30 23.37
N THR A 769 -9.74 -8.12 22.67
CA THR A 769 -10.41 -6.82 22.58
C THR A 769 -10.96 -6.38 23.94
N SER A 770 -11.48 -7.31 24.75
CA SER A 770 -11.99 -7.01 26.09
C SER A 770 -10.87 -6.60 27.03
N LEU A 771 -9.70 -7.25 26.96
CA LEU A 771 -8.51 -6.90 27.74
C LEU A 771 -8.03 -5.48 27.42
N ILE A 772 -7.92 -5.11 26.13
CA ILE A 772 -7.53 -3.76 25.71
C ILE A 772 -8.58 -2.73 26.12
N LYS A 773 -9.87 -3.01 25.92
CA LYS A 773 -10.97 -2.13 26.35
C LYS A 773 -10.88 -1.84 27.85
N PHE A 774 -10.68 -2.86 28.67
CA PHE A 774 -10.56 -2.72 30.11
C PHE A 774 -9.36 -1.86 30.48
N LEU A 775 -8.18 -2.16 29.94
CA LEU A 775 -6.95 -1.38 30.20
C LEU A 775 -7.12 0.10 29.81
N CYS A 776 -7.62 0.41 28.61
CA CYS A 776 -7.76 1.79 28.16
C CYS A 776 -8.84 2.54 28.97
N GLN A 777 -10.06 2.01 29.00
CA GLN A 777 -11.23 2.75 29.51
C GLN A 777 -11.37 2.67 31.02
N LYS A 778 -11.07 1.50 31.62
CA LYS A 778 -11.27 1.26 33.06
C LYS A 778 -10.00 1.42 33.88
N VAL A 779 -8.81 1.43 33.29
CA VAL A 779 -7.55 1.64 34.04
C VAL A 779 -6.92 3.00 33.74
N LEU A 780 -6.64 3.30 32.46
CA LEU A 780 -5.78 4.44 32.09
C LEU A 780 -6.50 5.77 31.88
N ASP A 781 -7.83 5.76 31.71
CA ASP A 781 -8.64 6.91 31.27
C ASP A 781 -8.38 7.35 29.82
N GLN A 782 -8.16 6.39 28.92
CA GLN A 782 -7.86 6.65 27.53
C GLN A 782 -9.06 6.35 26.64
N GLU A 783 -9.25 7.16 25.60
CA GLU A 783 -10.21 6.85 24.54
C GLU A 783 -9.73 5.66 23.72
N LEU A 784 -10.67 4.83 23.29
CA LEU A 784 -10.38 3.66 22.46
C LEU A 784 -11.26 3.68 21.23
N GLU A 785 -10.61 3.85 20.09
CA GLU A 785 -11.21 3.76 18.77
C GLU A 785 -10.93 2.39 18.16
N ILE A 786 -11.98 1.73 17.65
CA ILE A 786 -11.87 0.39 17.08
C ILE A 786 -12.09 0.47 15.57
N PHE A 787 -11.02 0.27 14.83
CA PHE A 787 -11.08 0.13 13.37
C PHE A 787 -11.09 -1.35 12.97
N ARG A 788 -12.20 -1.81 12.38
CA ARG A 788 -12.36 -3.20 11.95
C ARG A 788 -11.88 -3.36 10.51
N ILE A 789 -10.80 -4.10 10.33
CA ILE A 789 -10.25 -4.42 9.01
C ILE A 789 -10.96 -5.68 8.47
N HIS A 790 -11.40 -5.63 7.22
CA HIS A 790 -11.97 -6.75 6.47
C HIS A 790 -11.55 -6.66 5.00
N ALA A 791 -11.90 -7.63 4.16
CA ALA A 791 -11.46 -7.71 2.75
C ALA A 791 -11.81 -6.50 1.88
N GLY A 792 -12.77 -5.66 2.29
CA GLY A 792 -13.15 -4.44 1.58
C GLY A 792 -12.40 -3.19 2.04
N VAL A 793 -11.52 -3.29 3.04
CA VAL A 793 -10.73 -2.18 3.56
C VAL A 793 -9.42 -2.10 2.77
N THR A 794 -9.31 -1.09 1.91
CA THR A 794 -8.11 -0.83 1.10
C THR A 794 -7.03 -0.11 1.91
N ALA A 795 -5.79 -0.14 1.42
CA ALA A 795 -4.68 0.60 2.02
C ALA A 795 -4.97 2.11 2.15
N ASP A 796 -5.63 2.71 1.15
CA ASP A 796 -6.00 4.12 1.18
C ASP A 796 -7.02 4.45 2.28
N ILE A 797 -7.98 3.54 2.54
CA ILE A 797 -8.93 3.70 3.65
C ILE A 797 -8.18 3.66 4.98
N ILE A 798 -7.22 2.74 5.13
CA ILE A 798 -6.38 2.65 6.34
C ILE A 798 -5.60 3.96 6.53
N ILE A 799 -4.89 4.43 5.49
CA ILE A 799 -4.10 5.66 5.54
C ILE A 799 -4.98 6.86 5.89
N LYS A 800 -6.12 7.02 5.21
CA LYS A 800 -7.08 8.10 5.49
C LYS A 800 -7.59 8.05 6.93
N LYS A 801 -7.91 6.86 7.44
CA LYS A 801 -8.39 6.67 8.80
C LYS A 801 -7.30 6.98 9.82
N MET A 802 -6.06 6.55 9.60
CA MET A 802 -4.92 6.84 10.47
C MET A 802 -4.57 8.33 10.49
N ASN A 803 -4.60 9.01 9.34
CA ASN A 803 -4.38 10.45 9.23
C ASN A 803 -5.46 11.29 9.94
N ALA A 804 -6.63 10.73 10.25
CA ALA A 804 -7.62 11.43 11.07
C ALA A 804 -7.26 11.42 12.58
N TYR A 805 -6.27 10.62 12.98
CA TYR A 805 -5.81 10.46 14.37
C TYR A 805 -4.41 11.03 14.62
N ILE A 806 -3.68 11.40 13.56
CA ILE A 806 -2.38 12.10 13.60
C ILE A 806 -2.65 13.58 13.35
#